data_AF-A0A2A5E0M4-F1
#
_entry.id   AF-A0A2A5E0M4-F1
#
_cell.length_a   1.000
_cell.length_b   1.000
_cell.length_c   1.000
_cell.angle_alpha   90.00
_cell.angle_beta   90.00
_cell.angle_gamma   90.00
#
_symmetry.space_group_name_H-M   'P 1'
#
loop_
_entity.id
_entity.type
_entity.pdbx_description
1 polymer ?
#
loop_
_entity_poly.entity_id
_entity_poly.type
_entity_poly.pdbx_seq_one_letter_code
_entity_poly.pdbx_strand_id
1 'polypeptide(L)'
;MKPIFYLSIIISVFLFISCGNSNQFKTSSKIASYDSFWGNPVDYTPTNEKELAKNWIVKSGNWKVIDGKLEAVKNDKGDSEGHVILFKKNLVGDYAIEFNASITSKEALETGGDLSIIMASDPLLEKRYDLQIGGIGNKYAIIMMYKFSVSKLPYELVSGEVYKIRAEKLGDSLSLYCNDVLLVACKNKYFLTGRLNGIYAYGKGKRFWNIKVYEKKMRNYDIEIVTADRILSKVINFPSKYRRNANIVRSMYNDIHSAYPREVPLNDIINMRLANLELSVNNFKRVEYHLNKVTGKLNKYDILLLKARAAFMQRDFKLAKEYFSLCIKKYKNFRGGTVVSLKDLLHSNYGNNLSAEYQNFFWKLYVQNTHDRKKNLISSHLKSIDFLNETEIVAEKIYFDFKDNEISSLVPLSKYKEIDYLRVSSNKKLTTLKELKNIAIKSLILNDTKISSLDGINRKELIKLDIGNSGLKNLELLKDCLNLKYLDFRFNNLKKIEELKPLESLVSLYLNHNQIEDLTPINFKTIKNLYLGDNLISNIEPIQKAELLVSLDLNNNKIESLEHLSNLEKLNLLLCVNNPLKSLGSFAEKPPKRFYFTIDELDNKYIESLRANWSKEEYELHKMNLDILIELKKGDKANLKQFAVKKRDHYYLSVPVFLNLKDAHKFCKKFGGHLISIVEKFESDEKLIERMGYYHWMGLEEKNNTFKWSTGEYVDVDNVYKIEDDRNTKDRVYAINSFNRWISKPPDTLLPFIIEWDE
;
A
#
# COMPACT_ATOMS: atom_id res chain seq x y z
N MET A 1 -25.48 -8.08 -25.63
CA MET A 1 -24.28 -8.07 -26.49
C MET A 1 -23.44 -6.85 -26.14
N LYS A 2 -22.26 -7.12 -25.59
CA LYS A 2 -21.07 -6.28 -25.39
C LYS A 2 -21.09 -4.98 -24.54
N PRO A 3 -19.91 -4.66 -23.94
CA PRO A 3 -19.75 -3.85 -22.74
C PRO A 3 -18.96 -2.55 -22.99
N ILE A 4 -19.13 -1.54 -22.12
CA ILE A 4 -18.08 -0.56 -21.83
C ILE A 4 -18.06 -0.38 -20.30
N PHE A 5 -17.32 -1.29 -19.67
CA PHE A 5 -16.93 -1.26 -18.27
C PHE A 5 -15.75 -0.29 -18.11
N TYR A 6 -15.93 0.73 -17.28
CA TYR A 6 -14.92 1.42 -16.47
C TYR A 6 -13.44 1.23 -16.88
N LEU A 7 -13.01 2.07 -17.83
CA LEU A 7 -11.63 2.37 -18.14
C LEU A 7 -11.24 3.71 -17.48
N SER A 8 -11.25 3.83 -16.15
CA SER A 8 -11.02 5.15 -15.51
C SER A 8 -10.69 5.13 -14.01
N ILE A 9 -9.76 4.27 -13.56
CA ILE A 9 -9.06 4.47 -12.28
C ILE A 9 -7.55 4.42 -12.51
N ILE A 10 -7.02 5.58 -12.90
CA ILE A 10 -5.71 6.15 -12.53
C ILE A 10 -4.50 5.20 -12.71
N ILE A 11 -4.16 4.97 -13.97
CA ILE A 11 -2.79 4.62 -14.42
C ILE A 11 -1.95 5.88 -14.67
N SER A 12 -2.43 7.07 -14.35
CA SER A 12 -1.75 8.31 -14.76
C SER A 12 -2.08 9.43 -13.80
N VAL A 13 -1.05 10.02 -13.18
CA VAL A 13 -0.75 11.46 -13.17
C VAL A 13 0.43 11.68 -12.19
N PHE A 14 1.61 11.93 -12.76
CA PHE A 14 2.93 12.27 -12.16
C PHE A 14 4.09 11.25 -12.08
N LEU A 15 4.19 10.36 -13.07
CA LEU A 15 5.52 9.80 -13.46
C LEU A 15 6.27 10.63 -14.52
N PHE A 16 5.77 11.82 -14.88
CA PHE A 16 6.36 12.63 -15.93
C PHE A 16 6.43 14.12 -15.54
N ILE A 17 7.51 14.48 -14.86
CA ILE A 17 8.26 15.67 -15.29
C ILE A 17 8.86 15.27 -16.66
N SER A 18 8.62 16.06 -17.70
CA SER A 18 8.55 15.62 -19.10
C SER A 18 9.76 14.79 -19.58
N CYS A 19 9.55 13.49 -19.76
CA CYS A 19 10.44 12.66 -20.56
C CYS A 19 9.62 12.17 -21.74
N GLY A 20 10.07 12.52 -22.94
CA GLY A 20 9.32 12.39 -24.17
C GLY A 20 8.77 10.98 -24.40
N ASN A 21 7.60 10.93 -25.02
CA ASN A 21 7.02 9.71 -25.58
C ASN A 21 8.03 9.04 -26.53
N SER A 22 8.52 7.86 -26.16
CA SER A 22 9.44 7.03 -26.96
C SER A 22 8.69 6.05 -27.87
N ASN A 23 7.61 6.47 -28.52
CA ASN A 23 6.87 5.64 -29.48
C ASN A 23 6.99 6.24 -30.89
N GLN A 24 8.10 5.96 -31.58
CA GLN A 24 8.20 5.86 -33.04
C GLN A 24 9.67 5.72 -33.45
N PHE A 25 10.18 4.51 -33.71
CA PHE A 25 11.25 4.30 -34.70
C PHE A 25 11.20 2.87 -35.26
N LYS A 26 11.27 2.78 -36.59
CA LYS A 26 11.21 1.54 -37.39
C LYS A 26 12.54 0.80 -37.32
N THR A 27 12.47 -0.51 -37.06
CA THR A 27 13.59 -1.45 -37.09
C THR A 27 13.88 -1.91 -38.52
N SER A 28 15.13 -1.85 -38.96
CA SER A 28 15.63 -2.64 -40.09
C SER A 28 16.55 -3.74 -39.58
N SER A 29 16.28 -4.98 -39.98
CA SER A 29 17.03 -6.16 -39.59
C SER A 29 17.73 -6.75 -40.80
N LYS A 30 19.04 -7.00 -40.69
CA LYS A 30 19.72 -8.13 -41.36
C LYS A 30 20.68 -8.76 -40.36
N ILE A 31 20.46 -10.04 -40.07
CA ILE A 31 21.30 -10.87 -39.20
C ILE A 31 22.34 -11.55 -40.12
N ALA A 32 23.63 -11.38 -39.81
CA ALA A 32 24.74 -12.08 -40.45
C ALA A 32 25.18 -13.30 -39.60
N SER A 33 25.87 -14.23 -40.27
CA SER A 33 26.20 -15.60 -39.84
C SER A 33 26.90 -15.75 -38.47
N TYR A 34 26.63 -16.90 -37.83
CA TYR A 34 26.77 -17.16 -36.39
C TYR A 34 28.20 -17.17 -35.82
N ASP A 35 29.27 -17.38 -36.60
CA ASP A 35 30.63 -17.48 -36.03
C ASP A 35 31.47 -16.20 -36.13
N SER A 36 31.08 -15.23 -36.98
CA SER A 36 31.65 -13.87 -36.95
C SER A 36 31.02 -12.99 -35.87
N PHE A 37 29.99 -13.50 -35.20
CA PHE A 37 29.11 -12.70 -34.39
C PHE A 37 29.82 -12.21 -33.12
N TRP A 38 30.28 -13.08 -32.24
CA TRP A 38 30.65 -12.73 -30.84
C TRP A 38 32.02 -12.06 -30.66
N GLY A 39 32.91 -12.10 -31.65
CA GLY A 39 34.29 -11.63 -31.50
C GLY A 39 35.15 -12.57 -30.63
N ASN A 40 36.36 -12.12 -30.27
CA ASN A 40 37.30 -12.92 -29.49
C ASN A 40 36.89 -12.98 -28.01
N PRO A 41 36.77 -14.18 -27.41
CA PRO A 41 36.45 -14.33 -26.00
C PRO A 41 37.62 -13.97 -25.09
N VAL A 42 37.31 -13.63 -23.85
CA VAL A 42 38.29 -13.58 -22.75
C VAL A 42 38.19 -14.89 -21.96
N ASP A 43 39.34 -15.54 -21.73
CA ASP A 43 39.42 -16.74 -20.91
C ASP A 43 39.53 -16.37 -19.42
N TYR A 44 38.61 -16.92 -18.63
CA TYR A 44 38.50 -16.75 -17.18
C TYR A 44 38.82 -18.04 -16.41
N THR A 45 39.30 -19.08 -17.08
CA THR A 45 39.70 -20.34 -16.45
C THR A 45 40.84 -20.08 -15.44
N PRO A 46 40.62 -20.30 -14.14
CA PRO A 46 41.67 -20.13 -13.15
C PRO A 46 42.64 -21.32 -13.26
N THR A 47 43.91 -21.07 -13.56
CA THR A 47 44.94 -22.12 -13.63
C THR A 47 45.62 -22.38 -12.29
N ASN A 48 45.42 -21.49 -11.32
CA ASN A 48 45.92 -21.59 -9.95
C ASN A 48 45.07 -20.75 -8.97
N GLU A 49 45.28 -20.95 -7.68
CA GLU A 49 44.54 -20.25 -6.61
C GLU A 49 44.70 -18.72 -6.65
N LYS A 50 45.85 -18.22 -7.12
CA LYS A 50 46.09 -16.77 -7.24
C LYS A 50 45.21 -16.16 -8.35
N GLU A 51 45.05 -16.84 -9.48
CA GLU A 51 44.14 -16.42 -10.55
C GLU A 51 42.67 -16.54 -10.16
N LEU A 52 42.32 -17.59 -9.42
CA LEU A 52 40.99 -17.75 -8.82
C LEU A 52 40.65 -16.53 -7.96
N ALA A 53 41.52 -16.20 -6.99
CA ALA A 53 41.35 -15.03 -6.13
C ALA A 53 41.40 -13.70 -6.90
N LYS A 54 42.08 -13.63 -8.05
CA LYS A 54 42.19 -12.41 -8.86
C LYS A 54 40.88 -12.09 -9.57
N ASN A 55 40.28 -13.05 -10.27
CA ASN A 55 39.18 -12.81 -11.20
C ASN A 55 37.79 -13.19 -10.66
N TRP A 56 37.73 -13.96 -9.57
CA TRP A 56 36.50 -14.52 -9.04
C TRP A 56 36.20 -14.10 -7.60
N ILE A 57 34.94 -14.23 -7.21
CA ILE A 57 34.41 -14.03 -5.86
C ILE A 57 33.67 -15.31 -5.47
N VAL A 58 34.23 -16.08 -4.54
CA VAL A 58 33.52 -17.21 -3.94
C VAL A 58 32.40 -16.67 -3.04
N LYS A 59 31.16 -17.03 -3.36
CA LYS A 59 29.97 -16.62 -2.59
C LYS A 59 29.51 -17.69 -1.63
N SER A 60 29.61 -18.96 -2.01
CA SER A 60 29.28 -20.11 -1.18
C SER A 60 29.98 -21.36 -1.71
N GLY A 61 30.12 -22.36 -0.82
CA GLY A 61 30.82 -23.60 -1.09
C GLY A 61 32.35 -23.45 -1.19
N ASN A 62 33.04 -24.59 -1.25
CA ASN A 62 34.48 -24.64 -1.44
C ASN A 62 34.82 -24.88 -2.92
N TRP A 63 35.77 -24.12 -3.43
CA TRP A 63 36.26 -24.20 -4.81
C TRP A 63 37.78 -24.36 -4.77
N LYS A 64 38.31 -25.26 -5.60
CA LYS A 64 39.76 -25.46 -5.78
C LYS A 64 40.12 -25.55 -7.25
N VAL A 65 41.35 -25.20 -7.58
CA VAL A 65 41.91 -25.50 -8.90
C VAL A 65 42.66 -26.82 -8.84
N ILE A 66 42.16 -27.85 -9.54
CA ILE A 66 42.74 -29.19 -9.61
C ILE A 66 43.00 -29.52 -11.08
N ASP A 67 44.25 -29.84 -11.42
CA ASP A 67 44.69 -30.14 -12.80
C ASP A 67 44.31 -29.04 -13.81
N GLY A 68 44.38 -27.77 -13.40
CA GLY A 68 43.98 -26.61 -14.22
C GLY A 68 42.47 -26.47 -14.43
N LYS A 69 41.65 -27.22 -13.70
CA LYS A 69 40.18 -27.15 -13.74
C LYS A 69 39.64 -26.60 -12.43
N LEU A 70 38.63 -25.74 -12.51
CA LEU A 70 37.90 -25.25 -11.36
C LEU A 70 36.95 -26.36 -10.87
N GLU A 71 37.08 -26.79 -9.62
CA GLU A 71 36.30 -27.89 -9.06
C GLU A 71 35.56 -27.49 -7.77
N ALA A 72 34.28 -27.84 -7.68
CA ALA A 72 33.52 -27.82 -6.44
C ALA A 72 33.92 -29.01 -5.55
N VAL A 73 34.45 -28.73 -4.36
CA VAL A 73 35.00 -29.75 -3.44
C VAL A 73 34.28 -29.74 -2.09
N LYS A 74 34.28 -30.88 -1.40
CA LYS A 74 33.62 -31.04 -0.08
C LYS A 74 34.16 -30.06 0.96
N ASN A 75 33.31 -29.62 1.90
CA ASN A 75 33.68 -28.85 3.09
C ASN A 75 33.41 -29.64 4.39
N ASP A 76 33.82 -29.08 5.53
CA ASP A 76 33.67 -29.72 6.85
C ASP A 76 32.20 -29.84 7.32
N LYS A 77 31.23 -29.30 6.58
CA LYS A 77 29.79 -29.25 6.94
C LYS A 77 28.91 -30.27 6.19
N GLY A 78 29.46 -31.05 5.25
CA GLY A 78 28.74 -32.15 4.57
C GLY A 78 28.65 -32.01 3.03
N ASP A 79 27.98 -32.97 2.37
CA ASP A 79 27.93 -33.11 0.91
C ASP A 79 26.73 -32.39 0.22
N SER A 80 25.89 -31.66 0.98
CA SER A 80 24.57 -31.17 0.53
C SER A 80 24.43 -29.64 0.47
N GLU A 81 25.48 -28.93 0.03
CA GLU A 81 25.45 -27.47 -0.11
C GLU A 81 25.59 -27.02 -1.58
N GLY A 82 24.99 -25.86 -1.88
CA GLY A 82 25.17 -25.18 -3.15
C GLY A 82 26.50 -24.42 -3.19
N HIS A 83 27.25 -24.60 -4.26
CA HIS A 83 28.51 -23.90 -4.55
C HIS A 83 28.22 -22.76 -5.53
N VAL A 84 28.57 -21.53 -5.16
CA VAL A 84 28.43 -20.34 -6.03
C VAL A 84 29.74 -19.58 -6.10
N ILE A 85 30.19 -19.30 -7.32
CA ILE A 85 31.33 -18.44 -7.60
C ILE A 85 31.00 -17.44 -8.69
N LEU A 86 31.29 -16.17 -8.46
CA LEU A 86 30.95 -15.05 -9.36
C LEU A 86 32.18 -14.44 -10.00
N PHE A 87 32.05 -13.91 -11.22
CA PHE A 87 33.05 -13.01 -11.78
C PHE A 87 33.14 -11.72 -10.94
N LYS A 88 34.36 -11.20 -10.73
CA LYS A 88 34.53 -9.85 -10.15
C LYS A 88 34.03 -8.76 -11.08
N LYS A 89 34.14 -8.98 -12.39
CA LYS A 89 33.70 -8.05 -13.41
C LYS A 89 32.20 -8.22 -13.64
N ASN A 90 31.46 -7.10 -13.64
CA ASN A 90 30.09 -7.11 -14.09
C ASN A 90 30.04 -7.22 -15.61
N LEU A 91 29.22 -8.13 -16.13
CA LEU A 91 28.94 -8.20 -17.56
C LEU A 91 27.81 -7.24 -17.88
N VAL A 92 27.92 -6.52 -18.98
CA VAL A 92 26.92 -5.52 -19.36
C VAL A 92 26.69 -5.59 -20.87
N GLY A 93 25.42 -5.45 -21.28
CA GLY A 93 25.02 -5.56 -22.68
C GLY A 93 24.71 -7.00 -23.08
N ASP A 94 25.11 -7.37 -24.29
CA ASP A 94 24.92 -8.72 -24.81
C ASP A 94 26.19 -9.52 -24.54
N TYR A 95 26.05 -10.71 -23.98
CA TYR A 95 27.19 -11.56 -23.65
C TYR A 95 26.83 -13.04 -23.73
N ALA A 96 27.87 -13.85 -23.90
CA ALA A 96 27.78 -15.30 -23.78
C ALA A 96 28.84 -15.79 -22.81
N ILE A 97 28.48 -16.78 -21.98
CA ILE A 97 29.40 -17.49 -21.10
C ILE A 97 29.42 -18.93 -21.59
N GLU A 98 30.60 -19.42 -21.95
CA GLU A 98 30.83 -20.77 -22.44
C GLU A 98 31.87 -21.46 -21.56
N PHE A 99 31.68 -22.74 -21.27
CA PHE A 99 32.70 -23.55 -20.61
C PHE A 99 32.53 -25.04 -20.92
N ASN A 100 33.60 -25.79 -20.72
CA ASN A 100 33.55 -27.24 -20.65
C ASN A 100 33.34 -27.65 -19.20
N ALA A 101 32.50 -28.66 -18.98
CA ALA A 101 32.26 -29.21 -17.67
C ALA A 101 32.09 -30.73 -17.67
N SER A 102 32.39 -31.35 -16.54
CA SER A 102 32.17 -32.78 -16.31
C SER A 102 31.83 -33.07 -14.85
N ILE A 103 31.24 -34.24 -14.63
CA ILE A 103 30.90 -34.78 -13.31
C ILE A 103 31.81 -35.99 -13.05
N THR A 104 32.56 -35.96 -11.94
CA THR A 104 33.68 -36.88 -11.72
C THR A 104 33.27 -38.31 -11.37
N SER A 105 32.05 -38.53 -10.88
CA SER A 105 31.58 -39.86 -10.45
C SER A 105 30.05 -39.96 -10.43
N LYS A 106 29.52 -41.18 -10.32
CA LYS A 106 28.09 -41.43 -10.09
C LYS A 106 27.61 -40.84 -8.76
N GLU A 107 28.41 -40.93 -7.70
CA GLU A 107 28.11 -40.31 -6.40
C GLU A 107 27.96 -38.78 -6.53
N ALA A 108 28.86 -38.14 -7.29
CA ALA A 108 28.75 -36.71 -7.58
C ALA A 108 27.46 -36.40 -8.36
N LEU A 109 27.03 -37.26 -9.27
CA LEU A 109 25.78 -37.09 -10.02
C LEU A 109 24.54 -37.22 -9.13
N GLU A 110 24.55 -38.15 -8.17
CA GLU A 110 23.46 -38.42 -7.21
C GLU A 110 23.23 -37.24 -6.26
N THR A 111 24.28 -36.51 -5.88
CA THR A 111 24.13 -35.28 -5.09
C THR A 111 23.40 -34.17 -5.86
N GLY A 112 23.49 -34.16 -7.21
CA GLY A 112 22.86 -33.17 -8.08
C GLY A 112 23.63 -33.03 -9.41
N GLY A 113 22.90 -32.77 -10.50
CA GLY A 113 23.48 -32.63 -11.84
C GLY A 113 23.77 -31.19 -12.26
N ASP A 114 23.54 -30.20 -11.40
CA ASP A 114 23.50 -28.79 -11.78
C ASP A 114 24.85 -28.27 -12.31
N LEU A 115 25.06 -28.27 -13.62
CA LEU A 115 26.15 -27.54 -14.28
C LEU A 115 25.55 -26.22 -14.79
N SER A 116 25.71 -25.16 -14.01
CA SER A 116 24.86 -23.97 -14.16
C SER A 116 25.61 -22.67 -14.35
N ILE A 117 24.98 -21.78 -15.13
CA ILE A 117 25.32 -20.35 -15.20
C ILE A 117 24.27 -19.57 -14.43
N ILE A 118 24.74 -18.71 -13.53
CA ILE A 118 23.86 -17.83 -12.77
C ILE A 118 23.97 -16.39 -13.29
N MET A 119 22.81 -15.73 -13.31
CA MET A 119 22.66 -14.33 -13.71
C MET A 119 21.82 -13.65 -12.63
N ALA A 120 22.45 -12.80 -11.80
CA ALA A 120 21.81 -12.18 -10.65
C ALA A 120 21.81 -10.65 -10.71
N SER A 121 20.76 -10.08 -10.13
CA SER A 121 20.52 -8.64 -10.10
C SER A 121 20.91 -7.95 -8.79
N ASP A 122 21.10 -8.74 -7.74
CA ASP A 122 21.39 -8.27 -6.40
C ASP A 122 22.51 -9.11 -5.76
N PRO A 123 23.29 -8.53 -4.83
CA PRO A 123 24.39 -9.24 -4.16
C PRO A 123 23.99 -10.39 -3.24
N LEU A 124 22.72 -10.46 -2.81
CA LEU A 124 22.19 -11.54 -1.97
C LEU A 124 21.78 -12.76 -2.83
N LEU A 125 21.77 -12.60 -4.16
CA LEU A 125 21.36 -13.62 -5.13
C LEU A 125 19.90 -14.05 -4.96
N GLU A 126 19.09 -13.21 -4.31
CA GLU A 126 17.66 -13.48 -4.15
C GLU A 126 16.98 -13.45 -5.51
N LYS A 127 17.34 -12.50 -6.38
CA LYS A 127 16.74 -12.25 -7.69
C LYS A 127 17.70 -12.65 -8.81
N ARG A 128 17.67 -13.94 -9.16
CA ARG A 128 18.54 -14.54 -10.17
C ARG A 128 17.82 -15.46 -11.17
N TYR A 129 18.44 -15.63 -12.32
CA TYR A 129 18.23 -16.76 -13.22
C TYR A 129 19.32 -17.80 -13.01
N ASP A 130 18.90 -19.06 -12.97
CA ASP A 130 19.79 -20.22 -13.00
C ASP A 130 19.54 -20.96 -14.32
N LEU A 131 20.53 -20.97 -15.21
CA LEU A 131 20.50 -21.70 -16.47
C LEU A 131 21.31 -22.98 -16.28
N GLN A 132 20.62 -24.10 -16.16
CA GLN A 132 21.18 -25.35 -15.66
C GLN A 132 21.00 -26.47 -16.68
N ILE A 133 22.02 -27.29 -16.86
CA ILE A 133 21.85 -28.66 -17.36
C ILE A 133 22.05 -29.64 -16.20
N GLY A 134 21.32 -30.75 -16.21
CA GLY A 134 21.25 -31.67 -15.07
C GLY A 134 20.47 -31.11 -13.87
N GLY A 135 19.61 -30.11 -14.12
CA GLY A 135 18.73 -29.47 -13.15
C GLY A 135 17.73 -30.43 -12.51
N ILE A 136 17.36 -30.16 -11.25
CA ILE A 136 16.35 -30.92 -10.47
C ILE A 136 16.70 -32.42 -10.43
N GLY A 137 17.85 -32.74 -9.83
CA GLY A 137 18.30 -34.12 -9.66
C GLY A 137 18.65 -34.81 -10.97
N ASN A 138 19.32 -34.11 -11.88
CA ASN A 138 19.80 -34.61 -13.17
C ASN A 138 18.69 -35.02 -14.16
N LYS A 139 17.57 -34.31 -14.20
CA LYS A 139 16.43 -34.67 -15.05
C LYS A 139 16.18 -33.70 -16.20
N TYR A 140 16.67 -32.46 -16.09
CA TYR A 140 16.31 -31.40 -17.02
C TYR A 140 17.48 -30.51 -17.44
N ALA A 141 17.37 -29.96 -18.64
CA ALA A 141 17.93 -28.66 -18.99
C ALA A 141 16.85 -27.61 -18.71
N ILE A 142 17.16 -26.61 -17.90
CA ILE A 142 16.16 -25.72 -17.32
C ILE A 142 16.70 -24.30 -17.17
N ILE A 143 15.83 -23.32 -17.45
CA ILE A 143 15.99 -21.95 -17.00
C ILE A 143 15.03 -21.75 -15.82
N MET A 144 15.59 -21.50 -14.64
CA MET A 144 14.83 -21.15 -13.45
C MET A 144 14.97 -19.67 -13.15
N MET A 145 13.89 -19.09 -12.65
CA MET A 145 13.81 -17.73 -12.15
C MET A 145 13.44 -17.87 -10.67
N TYR A 146 14.35 -17.55 -9.76
CA TYR A 146 14.23 -17.96 -8.36
C TYR A 146 14.08 -19.49 -8.24
N LYS A 147 12.99 -19.95 -7.63
CA LYS A 147 12.59 -21.35 -7.53
C LYS A 147 11.58 -21.78 -8.62
N PHE A 148 11.29 -20.91 -9.60
CA PHE A 148 10.27 -21.17 -10.62
C PHE A 148 10.89 -21.53 -11.97
N SER A 149 10.53 -22.68 -12.51
CA SER A 149 10.89 -23.07 -13.89
C SER A 149 10.17 -22.15 -14.88
N VAL A 150 10.94 -21.45 -15.73
CA VAL A 150 10.39 -20.61 -16.81
C VAL A 150 10.50 -21.27 -18.19
N SER A 151 11.44 -22.20 -18.35
CA SER A 151 11.61 -23.03 -19.55
C SER A 151 12.35 -24.31 -19.15
N LYS A 152 11.92 -25.47 -19.62
CA LYS A 152 12.55 -26.76 -19.30
C LYS A 152 12.40 -27.79 -20.42
N LEU A 153 13.37 -28.69 -20.51
CA LEU A 153 13.43 -29.83 -21.43
C LEU A 153 14.03 -31.04 -20.68
N PRO A 154 13.50 -32.26 -20.83
CA PRO A 154 14.16 -33.47 -20.31
C PRO A 154 15.59 -33.58 -20.83
N TYR A 155 16.55 -33.73 -19.92
CA TYR A 155 17.97 -33.84 -20.27
C TYR A 155 18.75 -34.41 -19.08
N GLU A 156 19.50 -35.49 -19.30
CA GLU A 156 20.24 -36.19 -18.26
C GLU A 156 21.74 -36.17 -18.58
N LEU A 157 22.55 -35.92 -17.57
CA LEU A 157 24.00 -35.99 -17.64
C LEU A 157 24.49 -37.39 -17.28
N VAL A 158 25.66 -37.73 -17.82
CA VAL A 158 26.37 -38.98 -17.58
C VAL A 158 27.70 -38.66 -16.90
N SER A 159 28.03 -39.37 -15.83
CA SER A 159 29.30 -39.20 -15.14
C SER A 159 30.48 -39.56 -16.04
N GLY A 160 31.54 -38.75 -16.03
CA GLY A 160 32.74 -38.95 -16.84
C GLY A 160 32.69 -38.30 -18.24
N GLU A 161 31.51 -37.99 -18.75
CA GLU A 161 31.35 -37.29 -20.03
C GLU A 161 31.71 -35.81 -19.92
N VAL A 162 32.15 -35.23 -21.05
CA VAL A 162 32.48 -33.81 -21.16
C VAL A 162 31.38 -33.09 -21.93
N TYR A 163 30.86 -32.03 -21.32
CA TYR A 163 29.82 -31.19 -21.90
C TYR A 163 30.36 -29.80 -22.18
N LYS A 164 30.11 -29.28 -23.39
CA LYS A 164 30.34 -27.88 -23.73
C LYS A 164 29.05 -27.09 -23.51
N ILE A 165 29.03 -26.24 -22.49
CA ILE A 165 27.84 -25.54 -22.03
C ILE A 165 27.97 -24.07 -22.38
N ARG A 166 26.90 -23.46 -22.90
CA ARG A 166 26.89 -22.04 -23.26
C ARG A 166 25.56 -21.40 -22.87
N ALA A 167 25.62 -20.31 -22.10
CA ALA A 167 24.48 -19.43 -21.88
C ALA A 167 24.68 -18.11 -22.61
N GLU A 168 23.63 -17.64 -23.27
CA GLU A 168 23.63 -16.35 -23.96
C GLU A 168 22.55 -15.43 -23.38
N LYS A 169 22.92 -14.17 -23.12
CA LYS A 169 21.99 -13.05 -22.96
C LYS A 169 22.09 -12.18 -24.21
N LEU A 170 21.01 -12.16 -24.99
CA LEU A 170 20.87 -11.29 -26.17
C LEU A 170 19.61 -10.44 -26.02
N GLY A 171 19.76 -9.15 -25.73
CA GLY A 171 18.63 -8.26 -25.45
C GLY A 171 17.73 -8.78 -24.33
N ASP A 172 16.47 -9.09 -24.67
CA ASP A 172 15.45 -9.66 -23.77
C ASP A 172 15.38 -11.19 -23.80
N SER A 173 16.35 -11.87 -24.43
CA SER A 173 16.35 -13.32 -24.60
C SER A 173 17.49 -13.98 -23.82
N LEU A 174 17.16 -15.07 -23.13
CA LEU A 174 18.10 -15.98 -22.49
C LEU A 174 18.05 -17.32 -23.21
N SER A 175 19.21 -17.86 -23.56
CA SER A 175 19.34 -19.14 -24.26
C SER A 175 20.40 -20.00 -23.59
N LEU A 176 20.12 -21.31 -23.48
CA LEU A 176 21.04 -22.32 -22.94
C LEU A 176 21.30 -23.40 -23.98
N TYR A 177 22.58 -23.63 -24.25
CA TYR A 177 23.09 -24.60 -25.22
C TYR A 177 23.97 -25.64 -24.53
N CYS A 178 23.96 -26.86 -25.08
CA CYS A 178 24.89 -27.93 -24.72
C CYS A 178 25.39 -28.60 -26.01
N ASN A 179 26.70 -28.79 -26.14
CA ASN A 179 27.36 -29.36 -27.31
C ASN A 179 26.89 -28.71 -28.62
N ASP A 180 26.81 -27.37 -28.60
CA ASP A 180 26.37 -26.51 -29.70
C ASP A 180 24.89 -26.70 -30.12
N VAL A 181 24.09 -27.43 -29.33
CA VAL A 181 22.63 -27.59 -29.51
C VAL A 181 21.88 -26.68 -28.54
N LEU A 182 20.93 -25.89 -29.05
CA LEU A 182 20.00 -25.09 -28.22
C LEU A 182 19.05 -26.02 -27.48
N LEU A 183 19.11 -26.04 -26.15
CA LEU A 183 18.22 -26.88 -25.34
C LEU A 183 16.95 -26.12 -24.93
N VAL A 184 17.11 -24.93 -24.34
CA VAL A 184 16.01 -24.12 -23.83
C VAL A 184 16.29 -22.64 -24.00
N ALA A 185 15.23 -21.86 -24.24
CA ALA A 185 15.28 -20.41 -24.27
C ALA A 185 14.05 -19.81 -23.59
N CYS A 186 14.17 -18.57 -23.10
CA CYS A 186 13.05 -17.81 -22.58
C CYS A 186 13.27 -16.30 -22.71
N LYS A 187 12.19 -15.53 -22.55
CA LYS A 187 12.32 -14.07 -22.35
C LYS A 187 12.85 -13.76 -20.95
N ASN A 188 13.83 -12.87 -20.87
CA ASN A 188 14.31 -12.25 -19.66
C ASN A 188 13.24 -11.31 -19.10
N LYS A 189 12.58 -11.73 -18.01
CA LYS A 189 11.57 -10.92 -17.31
C LYS A 189 12.18 -9.99 -16.27
N TYR A 190 13.43 -10.22 -15.86
CA TYR A 190 14.19 -9.40 -14.92
C TYR A 190 15.49 -8.90 -15.54
N PHE A 191 15.42 -7.82 -16.33
CA PHE A 191 16.59 -7.21 -17.01
C PHE A 191 17.77 -6.85 -16.10
N LEU A 192 17.56 -6.82 -14.78
CA LEU A 192 18.60 -6.55 -13.81
C LEU A 192 19.61 -7.69 -13.66
N THR A 193 19.30 -8.90 -14.14
CA THR A 193 20.06 -10.13 -13.84
C THR A 193 21.41 -10.22 -14.54
N GLY A 194 21.79 -9.25 -15.36
CA GLY A 194 23.03 -9.32 -16.11
C GLY A 194 24.30 -8.92 -15.37
N ARG A 195 24.22 -8.41 -14.13
CA ARG A 195 25.38 -7.75 -13.49
C ARG A 195 26.30 -8.73 -12.80
N LEU A 196 25.73 -9.56 -11.92
CA LEU A 196 26.48 -10.58 -11.20
C LEU A 196 26.31 -11.90 -11.93
N ASN A 197 27.36 -12.35 -12.60
CA ASN A 197 27.36 -13.61 -13.34
C ASN A 197 28.36 -14.56 -12.73
N GLY A 198 28.11 -15.85 -12.87
CA GLY A 198 29.00 -16.86 -12.32
C GLY A 198 28.56 -18.27 -12.61
N ILE A 199 29.19 -19.19 -11.91
CA ILE A 199 28.95 -20.62 -11.99
C ILE A 199 28.27 -21.06 -10.69
N TYR A 200 27.27 -21.94 -10.84
CA TYR A 200 26.65 -22.64 -9.74
C TYR A 200 26.72 -24.16 -9.96
N ALA A 201 27.01 -24.87 -8.88
CA ALA A 201 26.97 -26.32 -8.83
C ALA A 201 26.39 -26.76 -7.48
N TYR A 202 25.73 -27.91 -7.45
CA TYR A 202 25.24 -28.49 -6.19
C TYR A 202 26.06 -29.74 -5.85
N GLY A 203 26.63 -29.78 -4.64
CA GLY A 203 27.52 -30.84 -4.19
C GLY A 203 28.92 -30.86 -4.86
N LYS A 204 29.76 -31.81 -4.44
CA LYS A 204 31.15 -31.97 -4.91
C LYS A 204 31.27 -32.63 -6.29
N GLY A 205 32.46 -32.53 -6.89
CA GLY A 205 32.85 -33.32 -8.07
C GLY A 205 32.39 -32.74 -9.42
N LYS A 206 32.08 -31.44 -9.46
CA LYS A 206 31.72 -30.71 -10.68
C LYS A 206 32.92 -29.90 -11.10
N ARG A 207 33.45 -30.19 -12.29
CA ARG A 207 34.66 -29.58 -12.84
C ARG A 207 34.31 -28.66 -14.00
N PHE A 208 34.97 -27.51 -14.07
CA PHE A 208 34.75 -26.46 -15.08
C PHE A 208 36.09 -25.97 -15.64
N TRP A 209 36.21 -25.87 -16.97
CA TRP A 209 37.42 -25.35 -17.63
C TRP A 209 37.07 -24.73 -18.99
N ASN A 210 38.03 -24.06 -19.63
CA ASN A 210 37.81 -23.28 -20.84
C ASN A 210 36.65 -22.27 -20.68
N ILE A 211 36.60 -21.60 -19.52
CA ILE A 211 35.55 -20.65 -19.16
C ILE A 211 35.76 -19.36 -19.95
N LYS A 212 35.06 -19.25 -21.07
CA LYS A 212 35.15 -18.14 -22.02
C LYS A 212 33.98 -17.20 -21.86
N VAL A 213 34.28 -15.91 -21.77
CA VAL A 213 33.28 -14.85 -21.76
C VAL A 213 33.39 -14.05 -23.05
N TYR A 214 32.30 -14.00 -23.79
CA TYR A 214 32.13 -13.18 -24.98
C TYR A 214 31.31 -11.95 -24.60
N GLU A 215 31.83 -10.76 -24.89
CA GLU A 215 31.14 -9.51 -24.59
C GLU A 215 30.94 -8.70 -25.86
N LYS A 216 29.75 -8.12 -25.98
CA LYS A 216 29.44 -7.12 -26.99
C LYS A 216 28.95 -5.85 -26.34
N LYS A 217 29.29 -4.74 -27.00
CA LYS A 217 28.64 -3.46 -26.69
C LYS A 217 27.13 -3.65 -26.76
N MET A 218 26.44 -2.99 -25.83
CA MET A 218 24.99 -2.88 -25.85
C MET A 218 24.52 -2.56 -27.29
N ARG A 219 23.49 -3.27 -27.75
CA ARG A 219 22.89 -3.03 -29.07
C ARG A 219 21.65 -2.15 -29.02
N ASN A 220 20.97 -2.11 -27.87
CA ASN A 220 19.74 -1.35 -27.68
C ASN A 220 19.67 -0.77 -26.24
N TYR A 221 19.95 0.52 -26.09
CA TYR A 221 19.92 1.19 -24.78
C TYR A 221 18.51 1.46 -24.26
N ASP A 222 17.47 1.45 -25.11
CA ASP A 222 16.11 1.79 -24.70
C ASP A 222 15.60 0.81 -23.63
N ILE A 223 15.89 -0.46 -23.84
CA ILE A 223 15.52 -1.55 -22.91
C ILE A 223 16.22 -1.37 -21.55
N GLU A 224 17.49 -0.97 -21.57
CA GLU A 224 18.29 -0.76 -20.36
C GLU A 224 17.84 0.50 -19.61
N ILE A 225 17.46 1.56 -20.34
CA ILE A 225 16.84 2.77 -19.75
C ILE A 225 15.52 2.41 -19.07
N VAL A 226 14.62 1.69 -19.74
CA VAL A 226 13.32 1.31 -19.15
C VAL A 226 13.54 0.54 -17.85
N THR A 227 14.58 -0.28 -17.79
CA THR A 227 14.93 -1.04 -16.59
C THR A 227 15.47 -0.15 -15.48
N ALA A 228 16.39 0.76 -15.79
CA ALA A 228 16.90 1.72 -14.82
C ALA A 228 15.77 2.63 -14.29
N ASP A 229 14.88 3.10 -15.19
CA ASP A 229 13.71 3.94 -14.87
C ASP A 229 12.74 3.21 -13.91
N ARG A 230 12.56 1.88 -14.04
CA ARG A 230 11.72 1.08 -13.14
C ARG A 230 12.27 1.06 -11.71
N ILE A 231 13.58 0.89 -11.53
CA ILE A 231 14.18 0.97 -10.18
C ILE A 231 14.16 2.42 -9.69
N LEU A 232 14.52 3.37 -10.55
CA LEU A 232 14.51 4.79 -10.22
C LEU A 232 13.14 5.23 -9.67
N SER A 233 12.04 4.81 -10.29
CA SER A 233 10.68 5.08 -9.83
C SER A 233 10.45 4.59 -8.39
N LYS A 234 10.93 3.38 -8.04
CA LYS A 234 10.86 2.87 -6.67
C LYS A 234 11.64 3.76 -5.69
N VAL A 235 12.85 4.19 -6.07
CA VAL A 235 13.67 5.09 -5.23
C VAL A 235 13.02 6.46 -5.06
N ILE A 236 12.47 7.05 -6.13
CA ILE A 236 11.82 8.37 -6.07
C ILE A 236 10.56 8.32 -5.20
N ASN A 237 9.74 7.29 -5.35
CA ASN A 237 8.47 7.19 -4.64
C ASN A 237 8.65 6.79 -3.17
N PHE A 238 9.67 5.99 -2.86
CA PHE A 238 9.95 5.52 -1.50
C PHE A 238 11.45 5.56 -1.16
N PRO A 239 12.04 6.77 -1.06
CA PRO A 239 13.48 6.94 -0.92
C PRO A 239 14.02 6.38 0.40
N SER A 240 13.23 6.38 1.47
CA SER A 240 13.60 5.75 2.75
C SER A 240 13.78 4.24 2.62
N LYS A 241 12.89 3.57 1.87
CA LYS A 241 12.86 2.11 1.69
C LYS A 241 13.92 1.63 0.70
N TYR A 242 14.06 2.32 -0.43
CA TYR A 242 14.91 1.87 -1.55
C TYR A 242 16.22 2.64 -1.68
N ARG A 243 16.65 3.37 -0.65
CA ARG A 243 17.90 4.16 -0.68
C ARG A 243 19.11 3.35 -1.16
N ARG A 244 19.20 2.08 -0.76
CA ARG A 244 20.29 1.17 -1.16
C ARG A 244 20.31 0.92 -2.67
N ASN A 245 19.16 0.96 -3.33
CA ASN A 245 19.04 0.76 -4.78
C ASN A 245 19.53 1.97 -5.58
N ALA A 246 19.72 3.14 -4.96
CA ALA A 246 20.24 4.32 -5.66
C ALA A 246 21.63 4.05 -6.29
N ASN A 247 22.48 3.25 -5.63
CA ASN A 247 23.77 2.86 -6.19
C ASN A 247 23.63 1.97 -7.43
N ILE A 248 22.65 1.06 -7.43
CA ILE A 248 22.35 0.21 -8.58
C ILE A 248 21.92 1.09 -9.76
N VAL A 249 20.97 2.00 -9.54
CA VAL A 249 20.48 2.93 -10.57
C VAL A 249 21.61 3.78 -11.14
N ARG A 250 22.44 4.40 -10.28
CA ARG A 250 23.62 5.17 -10.71
C ARG A 250 24.51 4.36 -11.62
N SER A 251 24.85 3.16 -11.17
CA SER A 251 25.78 2.31 -11.91
C SER A 251 25.17 1.87 -13.24
N MET A 252 23.87 1.55 -13.31
CA MET A 252 23.20 1.20 -14.57
C MET A 252 23.27 2.35 -15.59
N TYR A 253 22.91 3.56 -15.18
CA TYR A 253 22.99 4.72 -16.08
C TYR A 253 24.42 5.06 -16.49
N ASN A 254 25.39 4.90 -15.59
CA ASN A 254 26.81 5.07 -15.92
C ASN A 254 27.27 4.05 -16.96
N ASP A 255 26.86 2.79 -16.83
CA ASP A 255 27.22 1.75 -17.80
C ASP A 255 26.64 2.06 -19.20
N ILE A 256 25.37 2.50 -19.27
CA ILE A 256 24.74 2.93 -20.52
C ILE A 256 25.47 4.14 -21.10
N HIS A 257 25.80 5.13 -20.26
CA HIS A 257 26.53 6.32 -20.68
C HIS A 257 27.93 5.99 -21.24
N SER A 258 28.66 5.07 -20.58
CA SER A 258 29.98 4.60 -21.05
C SER A 258 29.89 3.81 -22.36
N ALA A 259 28.80 3.09 -22.61
CA ALA A 259 28.60 2.36 -23.86
C ALA A 259 28.29 3.29 -25.05
N TYR A 260 27.62 4.43 -24.81
CA TYR A 260 27.16 5.36 -25.84
C TYR A 260 27.56 6.83 -25.56
N PRO A 261 28.87 7.14 -25.40
CA PRO A 261 29.31 8.44 -24.89
C PRO A 261 29.07 9.62 -25.85
N ARG A 262 28.82 9.34 -27.14
CA ARG A 262 28.64 10.36 -28.19
C ARG A 262 27.18 10.65 -28.53
N GLU A 263 26.23 9.94 -27.92
CA GLU A 263 24.79 10.15 -28.14
C GLU A 263 24.29 11.31 -27.28
N VAL A 264 24.35 12.55 -27.80
CA VAL A 264 24.03 13.77 -27.04
C VAL A 264 22.64 13.74 -26.38
N PRO A 265 21.53 13.34 -27.07
CA PRO A 265 20.22 13.26 -26.43
C PRO A 265 20.19 12.27 -25.25
N LEU A 266 20.90 11.15 -25.38
CA LEU A 266 20.98 10.11 -24.36
C LEU A 266 21.74 10.60 -23.11
N ASN A 267 22.84 11.33 -23.31
CA ASN A 267 23.62 11.92 -22.23
C ASN A 267 22.80 12.90 -21.38
N ASP A 268 21.99 13.73 -22.03
CA ASP A 268 21.10 14.67 -21.34
C ASP A 268 20.00 13.94 -20.57
N ILE A 269 19.37 12.93 -21.17
CA ILE A 269 18.34 12.09 -20.53
C ILE A 269 18.92 11.45 -19.25
N ILE A 270 20.09 10.82 -19.36
CA ILE A 270 20.74 10.14 -18.24
C ILE A 270 21.07 11.13 -17.11
N ASN A 271 21.65 12.29 -17.44
CA ASN A 271 21.96 13.30 -16.43
C ASN A 271 20.70 13.84 -15.75
N MET A 272 19.60 14.03 -16.48
CA MET A 272 18.31 14.41 -15.89
C MET A 272 17.76 13.33 -14.95
N ARG A 273 17.86 12.05 -15.32
CA ARG A 273 17.46 10.92 -14.45
C ARG A 273 18.31 10.85 -13.18
N LEU A 274 19.62 11.01 -13.30
CA LEU A 274 20.54 11.04 -12.18
C LEU A 274 20.30 12.25 -11.28
N ALA A 275 20.03 13.44 -11.83
CA ALA A 275 19.67 14.61 -11.03
C ALA A 275 18.41 14.36 -10.19
N ASN A 276 17.36 13.75 -10.76
CA ASN A 276 16.14 13.42 -10.02
C ASN A 276 16.36 12.33 -8.97
N LEU A 277 17.21 11.33 -9.27
CA LEU A 277 17.66 10.33 -8.30
C LEU A 277 18.36 11.00 -7.11
N GLU A 278 19.34 11.86 -7.38
CA GLU A 278 20.14 12.52 -6.34
C GLU A 278 19.26 13.46 -5.50
N LEU A 279 18.27 14.11 -6.11
CA LEU A 279 17.28 14.90 -5.40
C LEU A 279 16.47 14.03 -4.43
N SER A 280 16.00 12.86 -4.86
CA SER A 280 15.21 11.94 -4.02
C SER A 280 15.98 11.41 -2.80
N VAL A 281 17.31 11.34 -2.88
CA VAL A 281 18.18 10.91 -1.76
C VAL A 281 18.88 12.08 -1.05
N ASN A 282 18.39 13.31 -1.26
CA ASN A 282 18.88 14.55 -0.65
C ASN A 282 20.37 14.87 -0.91
N ASN A 283 20.88 14.55 -2.10
CA ASN A 283 22.26 14.82 -2.50
C ASN A 283 22.36 16.01 -3.46
N PHE A 284 22.05 17.20 -2.93
CA PHE A 284 21.89 18.43 -3.74
C PHE A 284 23.13 18.82 -4.54
N LYS A 285 24.34 18.57 -4.03
CA LYS A 285 25.60 18.80 -4.77
C LYS A 285 25.66 17.98 -6.06
N ARG A 286 25.23 16.72 -6.02
CA ARG A 286 25.18 15.87 -7.22
C ARG A 286 24.02 16.22 -8.15
N VAL A 287 22.91 16.73 -7.63
CA VAL A 287 21.84 17.30 -8.47
C VAL A 287 22.43 18.38 -9.38
N GLU A 288 23.14 19.35 -8.80
CA GLU A 288 23.76 20.44 -9.56
C GLU A 288 24.82 19.93 -10.55
N TYR A 289 25.69 19.01 -10.11
CA TYR A 289 26.67 18.38 -10.98
C TYR A 289 26.06 17.77 -12.24
N HIS A 290 24.98 17.00 -12.11
CA HIS A 290 24.32 16.38 -13.25
C HIS A 290 23.58 17.41 -14.11
N LEU A 291 22.90 18.37 -13.51
CA LEU A 291 22.20 19.43 -14.26
C LEU A 291 23.17 20.30 -15.09
N ASN A 292 24.39 20.56 -14.60
CA ASN A 292 25.40 21.33 -15.32
C ASN A 292 26.01 20.57 -16.52
N LYS A 293 25.84 19.24 -16.58
CA LYS A 293 26.28 18.39 -17.69
C LYS A 293 25.24 18.26 -18.80
N VAL A 294 24.03 18.78 -18.62
CA VAL A 294 22.99 18.77 -19.65
C VAL A 294 23.31 19.86 -20.68
N THR A 295 23.52 19.47 -21.94
CA THR A 295 24.04 20.34 -23.01
C THR A 295 23.00 20.76 -24.06
N GLY A 296 21.86 20.06 -24.13
CA GLY A 296 20.87 20.20 -25.19
C GLY A 296 19.89 21.37 -25.06
N LYS A 297 19.24 21.70 -26.19
CA LYS A 297 18.30 22.83 -26.33
C LYS A 297 16.90 22.60 -25.74
N LEU A 298 16.51 21.36 -25.41
CA LEU A 298 15.09 20.96 -25.40
C LEU A 298 14.41 20.74 -24.04
N ASN A 299 15.08 20.88 -22.89
CA ASN A 299 14.40 20.66 -21.60
C ASN A 299 14.70 21.67 -20.49
N LYS A 300 14.68 22.96 -20.85
CA LYS A 300 14.88 24.06 -19.90
C LYS A 300 13.83 24.10 -18.78
N TYR A 301 12.63 23.57 -19.02
CA TYR A 301 11.57 23.50 -18.01
C TYR A 301 11.91 22.50 -16.90
N ASP A 302 12.30 21.27 -17.24
CA ASP A 302 12.55 20.24 -16.22
C ASP A 302 13.81 20.55 -15.41
N ILE A 303 14.84 21.15 -16.03
CA ILE A 303 15.99 21.67 -15.30
C ILE A 303 15.54 22.71 -14.27
N LEU A 304 14.72 23.67 -14.70
CA LEU A 304 14.21 24.73 -13.82
C LEU A 304 13.34 24.16 -12.69
N LEU A 305 12.50 23.17 -12.99
CA LEU A 305 11.65 22.52 -12.00
C LEU A 305 12.48 21.71 -10.98
N LEU A 306 13.51 20.98 -11.42
CA LEU A 306 14.42 20.28 -10.51
C LEU A 306 15.19 21.26 -9.63
N LYS A 307 15.62 22.41 -10.16
CA LYS A 307 16.21 23.50 -9.37
C LYS A 307 15.22 24.08 -8.36
N ALA A 308 13.96 24.30 -8.75
CA ALA A 308 12.91 24.77 -7.86
C ALA A 308 12.67 23.81 -6.69
N ARG A 309 12.57 22.50 -6.98
CA ARG A 309 12.41 21.44 -5.98
C ARG A 309 13.63 21.36 -5.06
N ALA A 310 14.84 21.39 -5.62
CA ALA A 310 16.08 21.36 -4.84
C ALA A 310 16.21 22.57 -3.91
N ALA A 311 15.88 23.78 -4.38
CA ALA A 311 15.88 24.99 -3.55
C ALA A 311 14.87 24.87 -2.39
N PHE A 312 13.66 24.40 -2.67
CA PHE A 312 12.63 24.20 -1.65
C PHE A 312 13.05 23.17 -0.60
N MET A 313 13.60 22.03 -1.02
CA MET A 313 14.08 20.98 -0.10
C MET A 313 15.30 21.41 0.73
N GLN A 314 16.12 22.31 0.20
CA GLN A 314 17.23 22.96 0.92
C GLN A 314 16.77 24.11 1.82
N ARG A 315 15.47 24.45 1.82
CA ARG A 315 14.87 25.58 2.55
C ARG A 315 15.34 26.95 2.06
N ASP A 316 15.86 27.04 0.85
CA ASP A 316 16.05 28.32 0.16
C ASP A 316 14.72 28.73 -0.51
N PHE A 317 13.78 29.17 0.32
CA PHE A 317 12.43 29.50 -0.13
C PHE A 317 12.37 30.74 -1.02
N LYS A 318 13.35 31.65 -0.90
CA LYS A 318 13.49 32.80 -1.80
C LYS A 318 13.79 32.33 -3.22
N LEU A 319 14.81 31.48 -3.37
CA LEU A 319 15.18 30.94 -4.68
C LEU A 319 14.12 29.99 -5.23
N ALA A 320 13.51 29.17 -4.37
CA ALA A 320 12.40 28.30 -4.77
C ALA A 320 11.21 29.12 -5.31
N LYS A 321 10.85 30.23 -4.64
CA LYS A 321 9.81 31.17 -5.07
C LYS A 321 10.11 31.71 -6.47
N GLU A 322 11.34 32.17 -6.72
CA GLU A 322 11.75 32.66 -8.03
C GLU A 322 11.63 31.58 -9.12
N TYR A 323 12.15 30.37 -8.87
CA TYR A 323 12.10 29.28 -9.86
C TYR A 323 10.69 28.77 -10.13
N PHE A 324 9.86 28.57 -9.10
CA PHE A 324 8.47 28.17 -9.29
C PHE A 324 7.66 29.22 -10.05
N SER A 325 7.85 30.52 -9.75
CA SER A 325 7.25 31.60 -10.54
C SER A 325 7.68 31.56 -12.01
N LEU A 326 8.98 31.33 -12.27
CA LEU A 326 9.50 31.21 -13.63
C LEU A 326 8.91 30.00 -14.38
N CYS A 327 8.75 28.85 -13.71
CA CYS A 327 8.07 27.68 -14.27
C CYS A 327 6.66 28.05 -14.75
N ILE A 328 5.85 28.67 -13.88
CA ILE A 328 4.46 29.04 -14.21
C ILE A 328 4.36 30.13 -15.29
N LYS A 329 5.25 31.13 -15.26
CA LYS A 329 5.23 32.28 -16.17
C LYS A 329 5.74 31.92 -17.57
N LYS A 330 6.87 31.22 -17.65
CA LYS A 330 7.58 30.93 -18.91
C LYS A 330 7.08 29.66 -19.60
N TYR A 331 6.61 28.67 -18.84
CA TYR A 331 6.26 27.34 -19.35
C TYR A 331 4.79 27.02 -19.12
N LYS A 332 3.90 27.84 -19.70
CA LYS A 332 2.43 27.75 -19.49
C LYS A 332 1.85 26.34 -19.74
N ASN A 333 2.33 25.65 -20.77
CA ASN A 333 1.87 24.30 -21.13
C ASN A 333 2.24 23.23 -20.08
N PHE A 334 3.19 23.52 -19.19
CA PHE A 334 3.66 22.60 -18.16
C PHE A 334 3.21 22.98 -16.74
N ARG A 335 2.31 23.97 -16.61
CA ARG A 335 1.78 24.44 -15.32
C ARG A 335 1.26 23.31 -14.44
N GLY A 336 0.53 22.35 -15.02
CA GLY A 336 0.02 21.20 -14.29
C GLY A 336 1.13 20.44 -13.55
N GLY A 337 2.28 20.23 -14.21
CA GLY A 337 3.40 19.53 -13.59
C GLY A 337 4.17 20.33 -12.55
N THR A 338 4.23 21.65 -12.72
CA THR A 338 4.79 22.53 -11.71
C THR A 338 3.93 22.50 -10.44
N VAL A 339 2.62 22.59 -10.61
CA VAL A 339 1.65 22.66 -9.52
C VAL A 339 1.59 21.36 -8.73
N VAL A 340 1.66 20.20 -9.39
CA VAL A 340 1.73 18.93 -8.64
C VAL A 340 3.06 18.77 -7.92
N SER A 341 4.19 19.10 -8.55
CA SER A 341 5.48 19.07 -7.85
C SER A 341 5.48 20.00 -6.62
N LEU A 342 4.85 21.18 -6.74
CA LEU A 342 4.71 22.11 -5.62
C LEU A 342 3.78 21.56 -4.53
N LYS A 343 2.65 20.96 -4.89
CA LYS A 343 1.73 20.30 -3.95
C LYS A 343 2.46 19.25 -3.12
N ASP A 344 3.22 18.37 -3.75
CA ASP A 344 3.92 17.28 -3.07
C ASP A 344 4.95 17.83 -2.06
N LEU A 345 5.63 18.92 -2.41
CA LEU A 345 6.54 19.61 -1.50
C LEU A 345 5.82 20.28 -0.33
N LEU A 346 4.68 20.93 -0.59
CA LEU A 346 3.89 21.61 0.44
C LEU A 346 3.31 20.63 1.47
N HIS A 347 2.93 19.43 1.06
CA HIS A 347 2.47 18.36 1.97
C HIS A 347 3.63 17.52 2.57
N SER A 348 4.88 17.79 2.20
CA SER A 348 6.04 17.09 2.76
C SER A 348 6.55 17.77 4.04
N ASN A 349 7.41 17.09 4.79
CA ASN A 349 8.13 17.66 5.94
C ASN A 349 8.91 18.96 5.62
N TYR A 350 9.22 19.21 4.35
CA TYR A 350 9.85 20.47 3.92
C TYR A 350 8.88 21.65 3.98
N GLY A 351 7.58 21.43 3.73
CA GLY A 351 6.52 22.43 3.79
C GLY A 351 6.17 22.87 5.23
N ASN A 352 6.36 21.99 6.21
CA ASN A 352 6.00 22.23 7.62
C ASN A 352 6.71 23.43 8.24
N ASN A 353 7.87 23.81 7.70
CA ASN A 353 8.73 24.87 8.25
C ASN A 353 8.62 26.19 7.47
N LEU A 354 7.64 26.34 6.59
CA LEU A 354 7.40 27.59 5.88
C LEU A 354 7.00 28.70 6.87
N SER A 355 7.59 29.88 6.71
CA SER A 355 7.07 31.09 7.33
C SER A 355 5.67 31.40 6.79
N ALA A 356 4.88 32.21 7.51
CA ALA A 356 3.55 32.61 7.05
C ALA A 356 3.59 33.26 5.65
N GLU A 357 4.61 34.07 5.37
CA GLU A 357 4.80 34.71 4.07
C GLU A 357 4.96 33.69 2.93
N TYR A 358 5.87 32.71 3.09
CA TYR A 358 6.11 31.72 2.05
C TYR A 358 4.96 30.72 1.93
N GLN A 359 4.32 30.37 3.05
CA GLN A 359 3.10 29.56 3.06
C GLN A 359 2.02 30.25 2.21
N ASN A 360 1.76 31.54 2.46
CA ASN A 360 0.80 32.32 1.69
C ASN A 360 1.16 32.34 0.19
N PHE A 361 2.44 32.59 -0.14
CA PHE A 361 2.89 32.64 -1.52
C PHE A 361 2.72 31.30 -2.27
N PHE A 362 3.23 30.20 -1.72
CA PHE A 362 3.22 28.92 -2.42
C PHE A 362 1.81 28.32 -2.52
N TRP A 363 0.98 28.45 -1.48
CA TRP A 363 -0.42 28.02 -1.57
C TRP A 363 -1.22 28.85 -2.54
N LYS A 364 -1.00 30.18 -2.60
CA LYS A 364 -1.58 31.04 -3.64
C LYS A 364 -1.19 30.55 -5.03
N LEU A 365 0.11 30.33 -5.26
CA LEU A 365 0.62 29.84 -6.54
C LEU A 365 0.00 28.49 -6.93
N TYR A 366 -0.14 27.57 -5.97
CA TYR A 366 -0.80 26.28 -6.17
C TYR A 366 -2.29 26.45 -6.51
N VAL A 367 -3.05 27.17 -5.69
CA VAL A 367 -4.51 27.32 -5.82
C VAL A 367 -4.89 28.02 -7.12
N GLN A 368 -4.15 29.04 -7.54
CA GLN A 368 -4.39 29.79 -8.78
C GLN A 368 -4.12 28.98 -10.06
N ASN A 369 -3.26 27.98 -9.99
CA ASN A 369 -2.78 27.26 -11.19
C ASN A 369 -3.23 25.79 -11.23
N THR A 370 -3.92 25.30 -10.20
CA THR A 370 -4.48 23.95 -10.17
C THR A 370 -5.85 23.88 -10.86
N HIS A 371 -6.09 22.79 -11.60
CA HIS A 371 -7.41 22.45 -12.13
C HIS A 371 -8.29 21.76 -11.08
N ASP A 372 -7.74 21.46 -9.89
CA ASP A 372 -8.49 20.84 -8.81
C ASP A 372 -9.55 21.82 -8.30
N ARG A 373 -10.81 21.52 -8.59
CA ARG A 373 -11.97 22.29 -8.14
C ARG A 373 -12.20 22.08 -6.64
N LYS A 374 -11.78 20.95 -6.09
CA LYS A 374 -11.84 20.67 -4.66
C LYS A 374 -10.56 21.18 -4.02
N LYS A 375 -10.68 22.14 -3.09
CA LYS A 375 -9.51 22.61 -2.35
C LYS A 375 -9.30 21.72 -1.13
N ASN A 376 -8.65 20.58 -1.38
CA ASN A 376 -8.26 19.62 -0.36
C ASN A 376 -6.86 19.97 0.15
N LEU A 377 -6.83 20.70 1.27
CA LEU A 377 -5.63 21.21 1.95
C LEU A 377 -5.55 20.61 3.36
N ILE A 378 -5.71 19.30 3.42
CA ILE A 378 -5.67 18.53 4.65
C ILE A 378 -4.22 18.39 5.13
N SER A 379 -3.98 18.54 6.45
CA SER A 379 -2.65 18.38 7.08
C SER A 379 -1.56 19.20 6.38
N SER A 380 -1.93 20.40 5.94
CA SER A 380 -1.08 21.32 5.18
C SER A 380 -0.31 22.29 6.08
N HIS A 381 -0.40 22.10 7.40
CA HIS A 381 0.20 22.97 8.42
C HIS A 381 -0.16 24.46 8.25
N LEU A 382 -1.33 24.73 7.67
CA LEU A 382 -1.80 26.09 7.40
C LEU A 382 -2.01 26.83 8.71
N LYS A 383 -1.36 27.98 8.86
CA LYS A 383 -1.64 28.93 9.95
C LYS A 383 -2.73 29.92 9.58
N SER A 384 -2.92 30.14 8.27
CA SER A 384 -3.92 31.02 7.70
C SER A 384 -4.33 30.53 6.31
N ILE A 385 -5.51 30.98 5.87
CA ILE A 385 -6.03 30.82 4.51
C ILE A 385 -6.07 32.14 3.73
N ASP A 386 -5.28 33.15 4.15
CA ASP A 386 -5.26 34.49 3.53
C ASP A 386 -4.96 34.50 2.04
N PHE A 387 -4.27 33.48 1.53
CA PHE A 387 -4.02 33.33 0.10
C PHE A 387 -5.34 33.27 -0.69
N LEU A 388 -6.44 32.87 -0.05
CA LEU A 388 -7.77 32.85 -0.66
C LEU A 388 -8.35 34.24 -0.87
N ASN A 389 -7.88 35.29 -0.18
CA ASN A 389 -8.39 36.66 -0.38
C ASN A 389 -8.25 37.10 -1.85
N GLU A 390 -7.11 36.77 -2.46
CA GLU A 390 -6.77 37.15 -3.83
C GLU A 390 -7.03 36.05 -4.87
N THR A 391 -7.67 34.95 -4.49
CA THR A 391 -8.00 33.86 -5.43
C THR A 391 -9.49 33.63 -5.49
N GLU A 392 -10.12 33.92 -6.62
CA GLU A 392 -11.50 33.53 -6.85
C GLU A 392 -11.56 32.06 -7.31
N ILE A 393 -12.44 31.28 -6.68
CA ILE A 393 -12.68 29.89 -7.05
C ILE A 393 -14.03 29.87 -7.73
N VAL A 394 -14.01 29.74 -9.05
CA VAL A 394 -15.22 29.62 -9.87
C VAL A 394 -15.46 28.16 -10.18
N ALA A 395 -16.44 27.57 -9.51
CA ALA A 395 -16.85 26.17 -9.71
C ALA A 395 -18.36 26.04 -9.48
N GLU A 396 -18.98 25.06 -10.15
CA GLU A 396 -20.39 24.71 -9.93
C GLU A 396 -20.68 24.32 -8.48
N LYS A 397 -19.68 23.73 -7.81
CA LYS A 397 -19.72 23.40 -6.38
C LYS A 397 -18.46 23.87 -5.69
N ILE A 398 -18.62 24.61 -4.60
CA ILE A 398 -17.51 25.13 -3.82
C ILE A 398 -17.20 24.16 -2.68
N TYR A 399 -15.99 23.62 -2.70
CA TYR A 399 -15.54 22.57 -1.78
C TYR A 399 -14.22 22.95 -1.13
N PHE A 400 -14.23 23.03 0.21
CA PHE A 400 -13.06 23.30 1.04
C PHE A 400 -12.88 22.21 2.09
N ASP A 401 -11.70 21.60 2.11
CA ASP A 401 -11.26 20.71 3.18
C ASP A 401 -9.95 21.22 3.77
N PHE A 402 -10.05 21.79 4.96
CA PHE A 402 -8.95 22.33 5.76
C PHE A 402 -8.72 21.50 7.04
N LYS A 403 -9.09 20.21 7.06
CA LYS A 403 -8.86 19.33 8.21
C LYS A 403 -7.39 19.36 8.66
N ASP A 404 -7.18 19.35 9.98
CA ASP A 404 -5.87 19.18 10.62
C ASP A 404 -4.86 20.25 10.20
N ASN A 405 -5.22 21.51 10.45
CA ASN A 405 -4.35 22.65 10.26
C ASN A 405 -4.28 23.45 11.58
N GLU A 406 -3.67 24.63 11.53
CA GLU A 406 -3.60 25.57 12.64
C GLU A 406 -4.33 26.88 12.32
N ILE A 407 -5.35 26.84 11.46
CA ILE A 407 -6.07 28.05 11.05
C ILE A 407 -6.88 28.60 12.22
N SER A 408 -6.87 29.93 12.38
CA SER A 408 -7.59 30.63 13.45
C SER A 408 -8.73 31.52 12.96
N SER A 409 -8.86 31.72 11.65
CA SER A 409 -9.85 32.61 11.04
C SER A 409 -10.34 32.06 9.70
N LEU A 410 -11.60 32.35 9.38
CA LEU A 410 -12.25 31.99 8.12
C LEU A 410 -12.65 33.22 7.28
N VAL A 411 -12.21 34.43 7.65
CA VAL A 411 -12.51 35.68 6.91
C VAL A 411 -12.37 35.55 5.39
N PRO A 412 -11.33 34.90 4.82
CA PRO A 412 -11.20 34.79 3.36
C PRO A 412 -12.33 34.04 2.66
N LEU A 413 -13.13 33.26 3.39
CA LEU A 413 -14.30 32.56 2.86
C LEU A 413 -15.57 33.43 2.86
N SER A 414 -15.59 34.57 3.56
CA SER A 414 -16.77 35.45 3.68
C SER A 414 -17.23 36.10 2.37
N LYS A 415 -16.39 36.02 1.32
CA LYS A 415 -16.72 36.52 -0.03
C LYS A 415 -17.65 35.58 -0.82
N TYR A 416 -17.76 34.32 -0.40
CA TYR A 416 -18.63 33.35 -1.05
C TYR A 416 -20.06 33.52 -0.53
N LYS A 417 -21.06 33.37 -1.41
CA LYS A 417 -22.48 33.36 -1.00
C LYS A 417 -22.94 31.99 -0.53
N GLU A 418 -22.31 30.94 -1.08
CA GLU A 418 -22.64 29.55 -0.83
C GLU A 418 -21.37 28.69 -0.86
N ILE A 419 -21.30 27.69 0.02
CA ILE A 419 -20.28 26.64 0.04
C ILE A 419 -20.99 25.28 0.17
N ASP A 420 -20.81 24.39 -0.81
CA ASP A 420 -21.42 23.07 -0.75
C ASP A 420 -20.81 22.18 0.34
N TYR A 421 -19.52 22.34 0.59
CA TYR A 421 -18.79 21.55 1.59
C TYR A 421 -17.68 22.35 2.25
N LEU A 422 -17.72 22.42 3.57
CA LEU A 422 -16.66 22.97 4.41
C LEU A 422 -16.29 21.98 5.51
N ARG A 423 -15.03 21.55 5.52
CA ARG A 423 -14.43 20.82 6.63
C ARG A 423 -13.29 21.62 7.24
N VAL A 424 -13.38 21.85 8.54
CA VAL A 424 -12.36 22.55 9.34
C VAL A 424 -11.97 21.75 10.59
N SER A 425 -12.21 20.45 10.59
CA SER A 425 -11.91 19.56 11.72
C SER A 425 -10.46 19.67 12.21
N SER A 426 -10.24 19.50 13.51
CA SER A 426 -8.92 19.53 14.16
C SER A 426 -8.18 20.88 14.07
N ASN A 427 -8.86 21.98 13.73
CA ASN A 427 -8.32 23.33 13.84
C ASN A 427 -8.57 23.90 15.24
N LYS A 428 -7.72 23.54 16.20
CA LYS A 428 -7.89 23.84 17.63
C LYS A 428 -7.89 25.34 17.99
N LYS A 429 -7.34 26.18 17.10
CA LYS A 429 -7.31 27.64 17.23
C LYS A 429 -8.59 28.31 16.70
N LEU A 430 -9.41 27.61 15.92
CA LEU A 430 -10.65 28.12 15.38
C LEU A 430 -11.79 27.97 16.40
N THR A 431 -12.38 29.09 16.80
CA THR A 431 -13.37 29.16 17.90
C THR A 431 -14.75 29.65 17.46
N THR A 432 -14.87 30.24 16.27
CA THR A 432 -16.13 30.87 15.81
C THR A 432 -16.30 30.81 14.30
N LEU A 433 -17.56 30.87 13.85
CA LEU A 433 -17.97 30.98 12.45
C LEU A 433 -18.52 32.38 12.11
N LYS A 434 -18.59 33.32 13.07
CA LYS A 434 -19.25 34.64 12.90
C LYS A 434 -18.69 35.43 11.71
N GLU A 435 -17.42 35.25 11.41
CA GLU A 435 -16.69 35.88 10.30
C GLU A 435 -17.26 35.52 8.92
N LEU A 436 -18.04 34.44 8.80
CA LEU A 436 -18.63 33.96 7.55
C LEU A 436 -19.89 34.74 7.11
N LYS A 437 -20.41 35.65 7.93
CA LYS A 437 -21.44 36.64 7.56
C LYS A 437 -22.70 36.06 6.87
N ASN A 438 -23.28 35.02 7.46
CA ASN A 438 -24.53 34.36 7.04
C ASN A 438 -24.43 33.63 5.68
N ILE A 439 -23.26 33.06 5.36
CA ILE A 439 -23.08 32.24 4.17
C ILE A 439 -23.94 30.96 4.22
N ALA A 440 -24.47 30.53 3.07
CA ALA A 440 -25.12 29.23 2.95
C ALA A 440 -24.09 28.10 2.92
N ILE A 441 -24.21 27.11 3.81
CA ILE A 441 -23.36 25.91 3.81
C ILE A 441 -24.22 24.66 3.82
N LYS A 442 -24.07 23.77 2.83
CA LYS A 442 -24.85 22.52 2.76
C LYS A 442 -24.28 21.42 3.66
N SER A 443 -22.96 21.26 3.69
CA SER A 443 -22.27 20.24 4.50
C SER A 443 -21.14 20.87 5.30
N LEU A 444 -21.25 20.81 6.63
CA LEU A 444 -20.30 21.41 7.56
C LEU A 444 -19.74 20.36 8.52
N ILE A 445 -18.42 20.24 8.56
CA ILE A 445 -17.70 19.25 9.38
C ILE A 445 -16.71 19.99 10.32
N LEU A 446 -16.96 19.91 11.62
CA LEU A 446 -16.35 20.74 12.68
C LEU A 446 -15.64 19.92 13.78
N ASN A 447 -15.47 18.61 13.61
CA ASN A 447 -14.96 17.72 14.66
C ASN A 447 -13.63 18.20 15.25
N ASP A 448 -13.44 18.03 16.56
CA ASP A 448 -12.19 18.43 17.25
C ASP A 448 -11.86 19.93 17.01
N THR A 449 -12.87 20.79 17.08
CA THR A 449 -12.72 22.26 17.12
C THR A 449 -13.28 22.82 18.42
N LYS A 450 -13.09 24.12 18.66
CA LYS A 450 -13.68 24.82 19.81
C LYS A 450 -14.96 25.59 19.46
N ILE A 451 -15.57 25.29 18.30
CA ILE A 451 -16.79 25.94 17.85
C ILE A 451 -17.98 25.36 18.60
N SER A 452 -18.73 26.22 19.29
CA SER A 452 -19.95 25.83 20.03
C SER A 452 -21.23 26.50 19.52
N SER A 453 -21.12 27.38 18.51
CA SER A 453 -22.25 28.09 17.90
C SER A 453 -22.11 28.11 16.37
N LEU A 454 -23.25 28.02 15.68
CA LEU A 454 -23.37 28.17 14.23
C LEU A 454 -23.71 29.62 13.80
N ASP A 455 -23.42 30.61 14.64
CA ASP A 455 -23.55 32.02 14.25
C ASP A 455 -22.57 32.35 13.12
N GLY A 456 -23.07 33.00 12.07
CA GLY A 456 -22.30 33.35 10.88
C GLY A 456 -22.59 32.47 9.66
N ILE A 457 -23.45 31.45 9.77
CA ILE A 457 -23.95 30.68 8.63
C ILE A 457 -25.48 30.75 8.54
N ASN A 458 -26.01 30.58 7.32
CA ASN A 458 -27.43 30.38 7.10
C ASN A 458 -27.82 28.94 7.46
N ARG A 459 -28.37 28.76 8.67
CA ARG A 459 -28.70 27.45 9.25
C ARG A 459 -29.79 26.69 8.49
N LYS A 460 -30.64 27.38 7.73
CA LYS A 460 -31.74 26.77 6.96
C LYS A 460 -31.25 25.99 5.74
N GLU A 461 -30.05 26.30 5.23
CA GLU A 461 -29.46 25.62 4.07
C GLU A 461 -28.64 24.38 4.48
N LEU A 462 -28.47 24.15 5.77
CA LEU A 462 -27.62 23.08 6.29
C LEU A 462 -28.31 21.71 6.18
N ILE A 463 -27.68 20.80 5.44
CA ILE A 463 -28.18 19.44 5.18
C ILE A 463 -27.39 18.41 5.98
N LYS A 464 -26.08 18.65 6.16
CA LYS A 464 -25.17 17.76 6.87
C LYS A 464 -24.36 18.53 7.89
N LEU A 465 -24.38 18.07 9.14
CA LEU A 465 -23.55 18.59 10.21
C LEU A 465 -22.83 17.45 10.93
N ASP A 466 -21.53 17.64 11.15
CA ASP A 466 -20.70 16.76 11.96
C ASP A 466 -19.89 17.62 12.94
N ILE A 467 -20.07 17.36 14.23
CA ILE A 467 -19.41 18.07 15.34
C ILE A 467 -19.07 17.07 16.46
N GLY A 468 -18.56 15.91 16.05
CA GLY A 468 -18.06 14.91 16.99
C GLY A 468 -16.81 15.37 17.75
N ASN A 469 -16.63 14.85 18.97
CA ASN A 469 -15.47 15.13 19.81
C ASN A 469 -15.20 16.64 20.05
N SER A 470 -16.25 17.39 20.38
CA SER A 470 -16.18 18.84 20.62
C SER A 470 -16.58 19.23 22.06
N GLY A 471 -16.79 18.25 22.94
CA GLY A 471 -17.12 18.47 24.35
C GLY A 471 -18.49 19.10 24.61
N LEU A 472 -19.41 19.01 23.64
CA LEU A 472 -20.74 19.59 23.75
C LEU A 472 -21.57 18.92 24.86
N LYS A 473 -22.41 19.71 25.54
CA LYS A 473 -23.30 19.25 26.62
C LYS A 473 -24.78 19.33 26.27
N ASN A 474 -25.13 20.13 25.26
CA ASN A 474 -26.49 20.33 24.74
C ASN A 474 -26.43 20.52 23.22
N LEU A 475 -27.61 20.62 22.59
CA LEU A 475 -27.79 20.73 21.15
C LEU A 475 -28.38 22.09 20.73
N GLU A 476 -28.30 23.12 21.57
CA GLU A 476 -28.86 24.46 21.31
C GLU A 476 -28.38 25.08 19.97
N LEU A 477 -27.17 24.73 19.55
CA LEU A 477 -26.60 25.17 18.27
C LEU A 477 -27.41 24.71 17.05
N LEU A 478 -28.25 23.68 17.18
CA LEU A 478 -29.14 23.16 16.12
C LEU A 478 -30.40 24.01 15.90
N LYS A 479 -30.60 25.06 16.69
CA LYS A 479 -31.74 25.96 16.50
C LYS A 479 -31.81 26.44 15.05
N ASP A 480 -32.97 26.23 14.43
CA ASP A 480 -33.32 26.57 13.04
C ASP A 480 -32.65 25.72 11.93
N CYS A 481 -31.99 24.60 12.26
CA CYS A 481 -31.38 23.67 11.30
C CYS A 481 -32.37 22.62 10.73
N LEU A 482 -33.57 23.05 10.31
CA LEU A 482 -34.71 22.17 10.03
C LEU A 482 -34.53 21.20 8.84
N ASN A 483 -33.59 21.49 7.94
CA ASN A 483 -33.35 20.70 6.72
C ASN A 483 -32.25 19.64 6.86
N LEU A 484 -31.76 19.41 8.08
CA LEU A 484 -30.73 18.40 8.35
C LEU A 484 -31.23 17.00 7.98
N LYS A 485 -30.39 16.28 7.23
CA LYS A 485 -30.57 14.86 6.86
C LYS A 485 -29.51 13.96 7.47
N TYR A 486 -28.34 14.51 7.79
CA TYR A 486 -27.24 13.81 8.42
C TYR A 486 -26.75 14.61 9.62
N LEU A 487 -26.65 13.94 10.77
CA LEU A 487 -26.17 14.53 12.01
C LEU A 487 -25.20 13.59 12.72
N ASP A 488 -24.00 14.08 13.04
CA ASP A 488 -23.00 13.35 13.81
C ASP A 488 -22.49 14.18 14.99
N PHE A 489 -22.77 13.67 16.19
CA PHE A 489 -22.45 14.26 17.48
C PHE A 489 -21.77 13.24 18.40
N ARG A 490 -21.10 12.24 17.82
CA ARG A 490 -20.40 11.20 18.60
C ARG A 490 -19.31 11.79 19.50
N PHE A 491 -18.99 11.10 20.59
CA PHE A 491 -17.92 11.49 21.52
C PHE A 491 -18.13 12.89 22.11
N ASN A 492 -19.36 13.21 22.52
CA ASN A 492 -19.67 14.42 23.27
C ASN A 492 -20.16 14.03 24.68
N ASN A 493 -20.75 14.97 25.43
CA ASN A 493 -21.26 14.75 26.77
C ASN A 493 -22.77 15.02 26.84
N LEU A 494 -23.52 14.63 25.80
CA LEU A 494 -24.95 14.89 25.69
C LEU A 494 -25.74 13.99 26.65
N LYS A 495 -26.62 14.61 27.45
CA LYS A 495 -27.60 13.90 28.30
C LYS A 495 -29.03 14.03 27.80
N LYS A 496 -29.38 15.24 27.33
CA LYS A 496 -30.67 15.58 26.75
C LYS A 496 -30.49 15.92 25.28
N ILE A 497 -31.51 15.61 24.48
CA ILE A 497 -31.51 15.76 23.03
C ILE A 497 -32.82 16.38 22.50
N GLU A 498 -33.47 17.22 23.32
CA GLU A 498 -34.77 17.84 23.01
C GLU A 498 -34.77 18.64 21.70
N GLU A 499 -33.64 19.24 21.37
CA GLU A 499 -33.46 20.03 20.15
C GLU A 499 -33.46 19.19 18.87
N LEU A 500 -33.50 17.85 18.96
CA LEU A 500 -33.72 16.98 17.81
C LEU A 500 -35.21 16.89 17.40
N LYS A 501 -36.14 17.23 18.30
CA LYS A 501 -37.59 17.13 18.05
C LYS A 501 -38.07 17.81 16.76
N PRO A 502 -37.63 19.04 16.41
CA PRO A 502 -38.06 19.69 15.17
C PRO A 502 -37.37 19.15 13.90
N LEU A 503 -36.39 18.23 14.01
CA LEU A 503 -35.59 17.75 12.88
C LEU A 503 -36.24 16.54 12.18
N GLU A 504 -37.32 16.81 11.45
CA GLU A 504 -38.16 15.75 10.85
C GLU A 504 -37.53 15.06 9.62
N SER A 505 -36.49 15.66 9.04
CA SER A 505 -35.83 15.19 7.81
C SER A 505 -34.61 14.30 8.05
N LEU A 506 -34.28 13.97 9.31
CA LEU A 506 -33.09 13.20 9.64
C LEU A 506 -33.14 11.76 9.10
N VAL A 507 -32.15 11.42 8.27
CA VAL A 507 -32.00 10.08 7.69
C VAL A 507 -30.91 9.28 8.41
N SER A 508 -29.87 9.96 8.88
CA SER A 508 -28.74 9.33 9.58
C SER A 508 -28.35 10.14 10.81
N LEU A 509 -28.34 9.47 11.96
CA LEU A 509 -28.08 10.08 13.26
C LEU A 509 -27.04 9.27 14.01
N TYR A 510 -25.92 9.92 14.37
CA TYR A 510 -24.82 9.32 15.11
C TYR A 510 -24.63 10.03 16.45
N LEU A 511 -24.87 9.30 17.53
CA LEU A 511 -24.85 9.77 18.91
C LEU A 511 -24.04 8.84 19.84
N ASN A 512 -23.22 7.95 19.27
CA ASN A 512 -22.32 7.07 20.04
C ASN A 512 -21.45 7.83 21.05
N HIS A 513 -21.11 7.21 22.17
CA HIS A 513 -20.27 7.78 23.23
C HIS A 513 -20.83 9.12 23.73
N ASN A 514 -22.02 9.06 24.31
CA ASN A 514 -22.68 10.16 25.03
C ASN A 514 -23.26 9.62 26.34
N GLN A 515 -24.20 10.32 26.97
CA GLN A 515 -24.84 9.95 28.24
C GLN A 515 -26.37 10.01 28.10
N ILE A 516 -26.88 9.60 26.94
CA ILE A 516 -28.31 9.69 26.59
C ILE A 516 -29.07 8.54 27.25
N GLU A 517 -30.23 8.86 27.82
CA GLU A 517 -31.15 7.88 28.43
C GLU A 517 -32.51 7.84 27.71
N ASP A 518 -33.01 9.01 27.29
CA ASP A 518 -34.33 9.15 26.65
C ASP A 518 -34.21 9.40 25.14
N LEU A 519 -34.89 8.57 24.36
CA LEU A 519 -34.94 8.63 22.90
C LEU A 519 -36.21 9.30 22.36
N THR A 520 -37.16 9.67 23.22
CA THR A 520 -38.44 10.28 22.85
C THR A 520 -38.32 11.52 21.95
N PRO A 521 -37.29 12.39 22.11
CA PRO A 521 -37.14 13.55 21.24
C PRO A 521 -36.76 13.24 19.78
N ILE A 522 -36.38 12.00 19.45
CA ILE A 522 -35.99 11.65 18.08
C ILE A 522 -37.23 11.45 17.21
N ASN A 523 -37.28 12.10 16.06
CA ASN A 523 -38.27 11.78 15.02
C ASN A 523 -37.81 10.58 14.19
N PHE A 524 -38.40 9.42 14.43
CA PHE A 524 -37.99 8.15 13.83
C PHE A 524 -38.50 7.90 12.40
N LYS A 525 -39.45 8.70 11.89
CA LYS A 525 -40.16 8.42 10.63
C LYS A 525 -39.24 8.30 9.41
N THR A 526 -38.14 9.06 9.40
CA THR A 526 -37.22 9.17 8.25
C THR A 526 -35.87 8.49 8.49
N ILE A 527 -35.61 8.02 9.72
CA ILE A 527 -34.33 7.47 10.14
C ILE A 527 -34.08 6.12 9.47
N LYS A 528 -32.93 5.99 8.80
CA LYS A 528 -32.43 4.74 8.20
C LYS A 528 -31.21 4.19 8.93
N ASN A 529 -30.41 5.08 9.50
CA ASN A 529 -29.16 4.75 10.18
C ASN A 529 -29.15 5.42 11.55
N LEU A 530 -29.13 4.63 12.62
CA LEU A 530 -29.15 5.12 13.99
C LEU A 530 -28.03 4.47 14.79
N TYR A 531 -27.11 5.29 15.27
CA TYR A 531 -25.95 4.83 16.04
C TYR A 531 -26.00 5.46 17.42
N LEU A 532 -26.25 4.64 18.44
CA LEU A 532 -26.47 4.99 19.84
C LEU A 532 -25.58 4.19 20.81
N GLY A 533 -24.52 3.55 20.31
CA GLY A 533 -23.60 2.77 21.13
C GLY A 533 -22.94 3.60 22.23
N ASP A 534 -22.61 3.00 23.38
CA ASP A 534 -21.96 3.69 24.50
C ASP A 534 -22.79 4.89 25.01
N ASN A 535 -24.01 4.59 25.45
CA ASN A 535 -24.94 5.51 26.10
C ASN A 535 -25.53 4.85 27.37
N LEU A 536 -26.62 5.38 27.91
CA LEU A 536 -27.27 4.88 29.13
C LEU A 536 -28.72 4.43 28.87
N ILE A 537 -29.03 4.07 27.62
CA ILE A 537 -30.39 3.78 27.16
C ILE A 537 -30.87 2.45 27.74
N SER A 538 -32.04 2.44 28.36
CA SER A 538 -32.74 1.21 28.77
C SER A 538 -34.07 1.02 28.04
N ASN A 539 -34.77 2.12 27.72
CA ASN A 539 -36.02 2.08 26.97
C ASN A 539 -35.80 2.33 25.47
N ILE A 540 -36.04 1.30 24.66
CA ILE A 540 -35.96 1.35 23.20
C ILE A 540 -37.33 1.36 22.51
N GLU A 541 -38.43 1.41 23.26
CA GLU A 541 -39.80 1.48 22.72
C GLU A 541 -39.96 2.57 21.62
N PRO A 542 -39.40 3.79 21.75
CA PRO A 542 -39.56 4.81 20.70
C PRO A 542 -39.05 4.37 19.31
N ILE A 543 -38.06 3.47 19.26
CA ILE A 543 -37.44 2.99 18.01
C ILE A 543 -38.44 2.18 17.17
N GLN A 544 -39.49 1.61 17.76
CA GLN A 544 -40.51 0.84 17.03
C GLN A 544 -41.18 1.64 15.89
N LYS A 545 -41.14 2.98 15.97
CA LYS A 545 -41.67 3.91 14.96
C LYS A 545 -40.75 4.09 13.74
N ALA A 546 -39.56 3.49 13.74
CA ALA A 546 -38.53 3.66 12.72
C ALA A 546 -38.68 2.67 11.55
N GLU A 547 -39.81 2.68 10.85
CA GLU A 547 -40.14 1.72 9.77
C GLU A 547 -39.13 1.67 8.60
N LEU A 548 -38.30 2.71 8.46
CA LEU A 548 -37.25 2.79 7.44
C LEU A 548 -35.86 2.37 7.94
N LEU A 549 -35.73 1.96 9.20
CA LEU A 549 -34.45 1.65 9.83
C LEU A 549 -33.78 0.44 9.16
N VAL A 550 -32.53 0.63 8.75
CA VAL A 550 -31.71 -0.38 8.08
C VAL A 550 -30.53 -0.80 8.96
N SER A 551 -29.92 0.15 9.68
CA SER A 551 -28.78 -0.09 10.56
C SER A 551 -29.01 0.54 11.93
N LEU A 552 -28.87 -0.26 12.97
CA LEU A 552 -29.01 0.13 14.37
C LEU A 552 -27.81 -0.35 15.19
N ASP A 553 -27.17 0.57 15.89
CA ASP A 553 -26.12 0.28 16.87
C ASP A 553 -26.58 0.73 18.27
N LEU A 554 -26.69 -0.22 19.17
CA LEU A 554 -27.12 -0.10 20.56
C LEU A 554 -26.08 -0.73 21.51
N ASN A 555 -24.86 -0.96 21.05
CA ASN A 555 -23.81 -1.56 21.88
C ASN A 555 -23.60 -0.78 23.20
N ASN A 556 -23.21 -1.45 24.28
CA ASN A 556 -22.89 -0.82 25.58
C ASN A 556 -23.99 0.13 26.08
N ASN A 557 -25.19 -0.41 26.28
CA ASN A 557 -26.33 0.29 26.87
C ASN A 557 -26.90 -0.57 28.03
N LYS A 558 -28.12 -0.28 28.47
CA LYS A 558 -28.79 -0.95 29.60
C LYS A 558 -30.07 -1.67 29.14
N ILE A 559 -30.05 -2.26 27.95
CA ILE A 559 -31.22 -2.86 27.31
C ILE A 559 -31.39 -4.30 27.78
N GLU A 560 -32.58 -4.64 28.27
CA GLU A 560 -32.88 -6.01 28.74
C GLU A 560 -33.66 -6.85 27.73
N SER A 561 -34.38 -6.24 26.78
CA SER A 561 -35.20 -6.96 25.78
C SER A 561 -35.27 -6.21 24.46
N LEU A 562 -35.36 -6.95 23.36
CA LEU A 562 -35.49 -6.42 21.99
C LEU A 562 -36.91 -6.47 21.42
N GLU A 563 -37.93 -6.83 22.22
CA GLU A 563 -39.31 -7.02 21.76
C GLU A 563 -39.89 -5.80 21.00
N HIS A 564 -39.55 -4.59 21.39
CA HIS A 564 -40.01 -3.36 20.70
C HIS A 564 -39.45 -3.17 19.29
N LEU A 565 -38.47 -3.98 18.87
CA LEU A 565 -37.88 -3.92 17.53
C LEU A 565 -38.52 -4.93 16.56
N SER A 566 -39.50 -5.71 17.02
CA SER A 566 -40.02 -6.88 16.30
C SER A 566 -40.61 -6.59 14.92
N ASN A 567 -41.09 -5.36 14.69
CA ASN A 567 -41.77 -4.96 13.44
C ASN A 567 -40.86 -4.22 12.45
N LEU A 568 -39.55 -4.14 12.72
CA LEU A 568 -38.61 -3.41 11.87
C LEU A 568 -38.15 -4.27 10.68
N GLU A 569 -39.02 -4.48 9.70
CA GLU A 569 -38.82 -5.39 8.57
C GLU A 569 -37.58 -5.07 7.70
N LYS A 570 -37.15 -3.81 7.69
CA LYS A 570 -36.00 -3.34 6.90
C LYS A 570 -34.67 -3.43 7.65
N LEU A 571 -34.70 -3.78 8.94
CA LEU A 571 -33.52 -3.84 9.77
C LEU A 571 -32.59 -4.96 9.28
N ASN A 572 -31.43 -4.56 8.78
CA ASN A 572 -30.45 -5.45 8.18
C ASN A 572 -29.26 -5.67 9.11
N LEU A 573 -28.82 -4.61 9.80
CA LEU A 573 -27.73 -4.62 10.76
C LEU A 573 -28.22 -4.19 12.13
N LEU A 574 -28.07 -5.07 13.13
CA LEU A 574 -28.32 -4.79 14.54
C LEU A 574 -27.08 -5.16 15.38
N LEU A 575 -26.53 -4.15 16.06
CA LEU A 575 -25.48 -4.32 17.05
C LEU A 575 -26.07 -4.02 18.44
N CYS A 576 -26.03 -4.96 19.37
CA CYS A 576 -26.49 -4.77 20.75
C CYS A 576 -25.61 -5.51 21.77
N VAL A 577 -24.33 -5.68 21.45
CA VAL A 577 -23.30 -6.28 22.29
C VAL A 577 -23.16 -5.48 23.60
N ASN A 578 -22.84 -6.16 24.70
CA ASN A 578 -22.65 -5.57 26.02
C ASN A 578 -23.91 -4.86 26.53
N ASN A 579 -25.06 -5.52 26.40
CA ASN A 579 -26.30 -5.15 27.06
C ASN A 579 -26.75 -6.30 27.98
N PRO A 580 -27.47 -6.02 29.08
CA PRO A 580 -28.00 -7.04 29.98
C PRO A 580 -29.24 -7.75 29.40
N LEU A 581 -29.12 -8.26 28.17
CA LEU A 581 -30.21 -8.88 27.43
C LEU A 581 -30.68 -10.17 28.12
N LYS A 582 -31.98 -10.24 28.39
CA LYS A 582 -32.70 -11.43 28.88
C LYS A 582 -33.50 -12.12 27.76
N SER A 583 -33.80 -11.41 26.68
CA SER A 583 -34.53 -11.91 25.51
C SER A 583 -34.14 -11.16 24.23
N LEU A 584 -34.10 -11.88 23.09
CA LEU A 584 -33.92 -11.32 21.76
C LEU A 584 -35.26 -10.99 21.07
N GLY A 585 -36.40 -11.20 21.74
CA GLY A 585 -37.73 -10.99 21.16
C GLY A 585 -37.96 -11.86 19.92
N SER A 586 -38.64 -11.31 18.90
CA SER A 586 -38.90 -12.03 17.63
C SER A 586 -37.64 -12.39 16.85
N PHE A 587 -36.50 -11.76 17.13
CA PHE A 587 -35.22 -12.10 16.49
C PHE A 587 -34.69 -13.47 16.90
N ALA A 588 -35.25 -14.09 17.95
CA ALA A 588 -35.02 -15.49 18.28
C ALA A 588 -35.50 -16.44 17.16
N GLU A 589 -36.52 -16.05 16.39
CA GLU A 589 -37.08 -16.82 15.29
C GLU A 589 -36.58 -16.33 13.93
N LYS A 590 -36.47 -15.00 13.77
CA LYS A 590 -36.12 -14.35 12.51
C LYS A 590 -35.09 -13.23 12.72
N PRO A 591 -33.80 -13.57 12.89
CA PRO A 591 -32.76 -12.56 13.11
C PRO A 591 -32.55 -11.68 11.87
N PRO A 592 -32.11 -10.41 12.05
CA PRO A 592 -31.67 -9.59 10.93
C PRO A 592 -30.39 -10.16 10.32
N LYS A 593 -30.14 -9.88 9.04
CA LYS A 593 -29.02 -10.44 8.26
C LYS A 593 -27.65 -10.33 8.95
N ARG A 594 -27.41 -9.25 9.70
CA ARG A 594 -26.20 -9.04 10.50
C ARG A 594 -26.62 -8.70 11.93
N PHE A 595 -26.42 -9.65 12.84
CA PHE A 595 -26.88 -9.53 14.21
C PHE A 595 -25.76 -9.92 15.18
N TYR A 596 -25.37 -8.98 16.05
CA TYR A 596 -24.32 -9.18 17.05
C TYR A 596 -24.83 -8.77 18.42
N PHE A 597 -24.69 -9.66 19.40
CA PHE A 597 -25.22 -9.53 20.76
C PHE A 597 -24.33 -10.28 21.76
N THR A 598 -24.56 -10.06 23.05
CA THR A 598 -23.94 -10.81 24.16
C THR A 598 -24.90 -11.82 24.76
N ILE A 599 -24.37 -12.94 25.26
CA ILE A 599 -25.16 -14.03 25.87
C ILE A 599 -24.99 -14.15 27.38
N ASP A 600 -24.26 -13.21 28.01
CA ASP A 600 -23.82 -13.33 29.40
C ASP A 600 -25.02 -13.44 30.36
N GLU A 601 -26.02 -12.59 30.16
CA GLU A 601 -27.25 -12.51 30.96
C GLU A 601 -28.41 -13.39 30.43
N LEU A 602 -28.21 -14.13 29.32
CA LEU A 602 -29.22 -15.05 28.80
C LEU A 602 -29.22 -16.38 29.57
N ASP A 603 -30.41 -16.89 29.88
CA ASP A 603 -30.61 -18.21 30.47
C ASP A 603 -30.16 -19.33 29.51
N ASN A 604 -29.57 -20.40 30.05
CA ASN A 604 -29.03 -21.50 29.25
C ASN A 604 -30.12 -22.22 28.43
N LYS A 605 -31.34 -22.39 28.96
CA LYS A 605 -32.45 -22.99 28.20
C LYS A 605 -32.84 -22.09 27.03
N TYR A 606 -32.81 -20.78 27.24
CA TYR A 606 -33.07 -19.82 26.16
C TYR A 606 -31.99 -19.89 25.08
N ILE A 607 -30.71 -19.94 25.47
CA ILE A 607 -29.59 -20.13 24.54
C ILE A 607 -29.76 -21.40 23.69
N GLU A 608 -30.12 -22.53 24.29
CA GLU A 608 -30.38 -23.77 23.54
C GLU A 608 -31.59 -23.64 22.60
N SER A 609 -32.63 -22.90 22.99
CA SER A 609 -33.76 -22.62 22.11
C SER A 609 -33.37 -21.78 20.89
N LEU A 610 -32.49 -20.77 21.06
CA LEU A 610 -31.94 -20.00 19.95
C LEU A 610 -31.15 -20.90 18.99
N ARG A 611 -30.31 -21.77 19.56
CA ARG A 611 -29.50 -22.73 18.80
C ARG A 611 -30.36 -23.69 17.98
N ALA A 612 -31.51 -24.12 18.52
CA ALA A 612 -32.48 -24.95 17.82
C ALA A 612 -33.21 -24.19 16.69
N ASN A 613 -33.65 -22.96 16.97
CA ASN A 613 -34.36 -22.11 15.99
C ASN A 613 -33.50 -21.76 14.78
N TRP A 614 -32.19 -21.58 14.97
CA TRP A 614 -31.24 -21.23 13.91
C TRP A 614 -30.58 -22.44 13.23
N SER A 615 -31.28 -23.57 13.21
CA SER A 615 -30.81 -24.81 12.55
C SER A 615 -30.92 -24.79 11.02
N LYS A 616 -31.69 -23.85 10.45
CA LYS A 616 -31.83 -23.69 8.99
C LYS A 616 -30.56 -23.11 8.36
N GLU A 617 -30.27 -23.51 7.12
CA GLU A 617 -29.11 -23.05 6.33
C GLU A 617 -29.02 -21.53 6.25
N GLU A 618 -30.15 -20.83 6.12
CA GLU A 618 -30.20 -19.36 6.07
C GLU A 618 -29.64 -18.66 7.34
N TYR A 619 -29.57 -19.37 8.47
CA TYR A 619 -29.09 -18.86 9.75
C TYR A 619 -27.77 -19.49 10.21
N GLU A 620 -27.08 -20.22 9.34
CA GLU A 620 -25.83 -20.94 9.68
C GLU A 620 -24.79 -20.03 10.35
N LEU A 621 -24.61 -18.80 9.83
CA LEU A 621 -23.68 -17.83 10.40
C LEU A 621 -24.09 -17.37 11.82
N HIS A 622 -25.39 -17.18 12.07
CA HIS A 622 -25.89 -16.80 13.40
C HIS A 622 -25.70 -17.94 14.40
N LYS A 623 -26.01 -19.18 13.99
CA LYS A 623 -25.79 -20.37 14.82
C LYS A 623 -24.31 -20.57 15.12
N MET A 624 -23.43 -20.42 14.13
CA MET A 624 -21.98 -20.51 14.35
C MET A 624 -21.48 -19.43 15.32
N ASN A 625 -21.95 -18.18 15.17
CA ASN A 625 -21.59 -17.11 16.10
C ASN A 625 -22.09 -17.38 17.53
N LEU A 626 -23.32 -17.91 17.67
CA LEU A 626 -23.87 -18.34 18.96
C LEU A 626 -23.02 -19.44 19.59
N ASP A 627 -22.64 -20.47 18.83
CA ASP A 627 -21.80 -21.57 19.30
C ASP A 627 -20.41 -21.08 19.75
N ILE A 628 -19.82 -20.13 19.03
CA ILE A 628 -18.57 -19.47 19.46
C ILE A 628 -18.77 -18.74 20.80
N LEU A 629 -19.86 -17.96 20.95
CA LEU A 629 -20.16 -17.25 22.20
C LEU A 629 -20.37 -18.24 23.37
N ILE A 630 -21.03 -19.37 23.14
CA ILE A 630 -21.22 -20.44 24.15
C ILE A 630 -19.86 -20.98 24.61
N GLU A 631 -18.96 -21.32 23.69
CA GLU A 631 -17.62 -21.81 24.05
C GLU A 631 -16.79 -20.73 24.76
N LEU A 632 -16.94 -19.46 24.38
CA LEU A 632 -16.31 -18.34 25.08
C LEU A 632 -16.83 -18.18 26.52
N LYS A 633 -18.14 -18.35 26.74
CA LYS A 633 -18.76 -18.30 28.08
C LYS A 633 -18.24 -19.42 28.99
N LYS A 634 -17.93 -20.60 28.42
CA LYS A 634 -17.28 -21.72 29.14
C LYS A 634 -15.80 -21.47 29.45
N GLY A 635 -15.14 -20.61 28.66
CA GLY A 635 -13.70 -20.34 28.76
C GLY A 635 -12.81 -21.43 28.16
N ASP A 636 -13.36 -22.34 27.34
CA ASP A 636 -12.62 -23.44 26.73
C ASP A 636 -11.90 -22.99 25.45
N LYS A 637 -10.59 -22.79 25.56
CA LYS A 637 -9.73 -22.40 24.44
C LYS A 637 -9.63 -23.49 23.36
N ALA A 638 -9.62 -24.77 23.72
CA ALA A 638 -9.34 -25.87 22.77
C ALA A 638 -10.48 -26.01 21.75
N ASN A 639 -11.72 -25.82 22.21
CA ASN A 639 -12.90 -25.94 21.36
C ASN A 639 -13.06 -24.78 20.36
N LEU A 640 -12.43 -23.62 20.57
CA LEU A 640 -12.53 -22.50 19.62
C LEU A 640 -11.88 -22.81 18.27
N LYS A 641 -10.79 -23.59 18.25
CA LYS A 641 -10.09 -23.98 17.01
C LYS A 641 -10.99 -24.79 16.07
N GLN A 642 -12.05 -25.44 16.56
CA GLN A 642 -12.98 -26.22 15.71
C GLN A 642 -13.81 -25.33 14.77
N PHE A 643 -14.05 -24.07 15.15
CA PHE A 643 -14.78 -23.10 14.31
C PHE A 643 -13.85 -22.37 13.33
N ALA A 644 -12.54 -22.51 13.52
CA ALA A 644 -11.54 -21.84 12.72
C ALA A 644 -11.40 -22.50 11.34
N VAL A 645 -11.11 -21.69 10.33
CA VAL A 645 -10.71 -22.19 9.01
C VAL A 645 -9.23 -22.56 9.09
N LYS A 646 -8.90 -23.84 8.92
CA LYS A 646 -7.50 -24.28 8.79
C LYS A 646 -7.01 -24.06 7.36
N LYS A 647 -5.83 -23.44 7.19
CA LYS A 647 -5.09 -23.42 5.92
C LYS A 647 -3.62 -23.62 6.18
N ARG A 648 -3.04 -24.65 5.56
CA ARG A 648 -1.68 -25.10 5.86
C ARG A 648 -1.52 -25.25 7.37
N ASP A 649 -0.56 -24.55 7.95
CA ASP A 649 -0.17 -24.63 9.35
C ASP A 649 -0.82 -23.51 10.20
N HIS A 650 -1.88 -22.86 9.71
CA HIS A 650 -2.57 -21.76 10.41
C HIS A 650 -4.09 -22.00 10.54
N TYR A 651 -4.67 -21.47 11.62
CA TYR A 651 -6.10 -21.49 11.92
C TYR A 651 -6.63 -20.07 12.09
N TYR A 652 -7.70 -19.72 11.36
CA TYR A 652 -8.29 -18.38 11.40
C TYR A 652 -9.74 -18.41 11.90
N LEU A 653 -10.06 -17.61 12.93
CA LEU A 653 -11.40 -17.49 13.47
C LEU A 653 -11.84 -16.03 13.55
N SER A 654 -12.99 -15.71 12.95
CA SER A 654 -13.68 -14.46 13.23
C SER A 654 -14.38 -14.56 14.57
N VAL A 655 -14.01 -13.69 15.50
CA VAL A 655 -14.55 -13.66 16.85
C VAL A 655 -15.66 -12.60 16.90
N PRO A 656 -16.93 -12.98 17.18
CA PRO A 656 -18.08 -12.07 17.14
C PRO A 656 -18.21 -11.20 18.41
N VAL A 657 -17.12 -11.00 19.15
CA VAL A 657 -17.05 -10.14 20.34
C VAL A 657 -16.45 -8.80 19.94
N PHE A 658 -17.07 -7.70 20.37
CA PHE A 658 -16.64 -6.36 20.01
C PHE A 658 -15.66 -5.83 21.05
N LEU A 659 -14.40 -5.66 20.65
CA LEU A 659 -13.33 -5.13 21.51
C LEU A 659 -12.64 -3.96 20.82
N ASN A 660 -12.10 -3.04 21.62
CA ASN A 660 -11.12 -2.08 21.11
C ASN A 660 -9.84 -2.84 20.71
N LEU A 661 -8.96 -2.21 19.93
CA LEU A 661 -7.78 -2.88 19.40
C LEU A 661 -6.87 -3.44 20.51
N LYS A 662 -6.69 -2.69 21.60
CA LYS A 662 -5.85 -3.08 22.74
C LYS A 662 -6.39 -4.33 23.44
N ASP A 663 -7.69 -4.41 23.63
CA ASP A 663 -8.33 -5.54 24.30
C ASP A 663 -8.48 -6.74 23.36
N ALA A 664 -8.64 -6.53 22.05
CA ALA A 664 -8.53 -7.58 21.04
C ALA A 664 -7.13 -8.24 21.06
N HIS A 665 -6.05 -7.46 21.14
CA HIS A 665 -4.70 -7.98 21.31
C HIS A 665 -4.54 -8.83 22.58
N LYS A 666 -5.05 -8.32 23.72
CA LYS A 666 -5.02 -9.07 24.98
C LYS A 666 -5.82 -10.36 24.87
N PHE A 667 -6.98 -10.32 24.22
CA PHE A 667 -7.81 -11.50 23.97
C PHE A 667 -7.02 -12.52 23.16
N CYS A 668 -6.45 -12.14 22.02
CA CYS A 668 -5.70 -13.07 21.18
C CYS A 668 -4.56 -13.72 21.96
N LYS A 669 -3.77 -12.92 22.70
CA LYS A 669 -2.70 -13.42 23.55
C LYS A 669 -3.20 -14.39 24.63
N LYS A 670 -4.32 -14.08 25.29
CA LYS A 670 -4.95 -14.97 26.29
C LYS A 670 -5.32 -16.32 25.67
N PHE A 671 -5.85 -16.30 24.46
CA PHE A 671 -6.18 -17.51 23.71
C PHE A 671 -5.00 -18.05 22.89
N GLY A 672 -3.77 -17.60 23.15
CA GLY A 672 -2.51 -18.04 22.53
C GLY A 672 -2.46 -17.94 21.01
N GLY A 673 -3.14 -16.95 20.45
CA GLY A 673 -2.99 -16.52 19.06
C GLY A 673 -2.59 -15.04 18.99
N HIS A 674 -2.68 -14.46 17.81
CA HIS A 674 -2.52 -13.02 17.58
C HIS A 674 -3.63 -12.51 16.64
N LEU A 675 -3.75 -11.20 16.48
CA LEU A 675 -4.54 -10.68 15.37
C LEU A 675 -3.89 -11.09 14.05
N ILE A 676 -4.70 -11.52 13.09
CA ILE A 676 -4.22 -12.04 11.80
C ILE A 676 -3.23 -11.10 11.11
N SER A 677 -2.20 -11.70 10.52
CA SER A 677 -1.21 -11.06 9.64
C SER A 677 -1.38 -11.60 8.21
N ILE A 678 -1.59 -10.74 7.21
CA ILE A 678 -1.55 -11.15 5.80
C ILE A 678 -0.12 -11.00 5.28
N VAL A 679 0.66 -12.07 5.35
CA VAL A 679 2.04 -12.17 4.86
C VAL A 679 2.10 -12.87 3.49
N GLU A 680 1.16 -13.76 3.18
CA GLU A 680 1.10 -14.50 1.93
C GLU A 680 -0.15 -14.23 1.10
N LYS A 681 -0.02 -14.28 -0.23
CA LYS A 681 -1.09 -13.94 -1.18
C LYS A 681 -2.36 -14.80 -1.02
N PHE A 682 -2.22 -16.05 -0.55
CA PHE A 682 -3.37 -16.96 -0.38
C PHE A 682 -4.21 -16.64 0.88
N GLU A 683 -3.71 -15.83 1.81
CA GLU A 683 -4.44 -15.41 3.01
C GLU A 683 -5.52 -14.36 2.71
N SER A 684 -5.50 -13.81 1.49
CA SER A 684 -6.54 -12.90 0.95
C SER A 684 -7.79 -13.61 0.39
N ASP A 685 -8.01 -14.87 0.78
CA ASP A 685 -9.07 -15.75 0.27
C ASP A 685 -10.50 -15.28 0.57
N GLU A 686 -11.37 -15.45 -0.41
CA GLU A 686 -12.79 -15.12 -0.38
C GLU A 686 -13.56 -15.77 0.79
N LYS A 687 -13.24 -17.01 1.19
CA LYS A 687 -13.95 -17.67 2.32
C LYS A 687 -13.70 -17.02 3.68
N LEU A 688 -12.52 -16.41 3.88
CA LEU A 688 -12.24 -15.63 5.10
C LEU A 688 -13.06 -14.32 5.07
N ILE A 689 -13.17 -13.72 3.89
CA ILE A 689 -13.88 -12.46 3.64
C ILE A 689 -15.40 -12.66 3.72
N GLU A 690 -15.95 -13.78 3.28
CA GLU A 690 -17.38 -14.11 3.39
C GLU A 690 -17.87 -14.12 4.84
N ARG A 691 -17.00 -14.49 5.80
CA ARG A 691 -17.29 -14.41 7.25
C ARG A 691 -17.26 -12.97 7.78
N MET A 692 -16.72 -12.01 7.02
CA MET A 692 -16.63 -10.60 7.43
C MET A 692 -17.93 -9.86 7.09
N GLY A 693 -18.99 -10.12 7.85
CA GLY A 693 -20.26 -9.40 7.73
C GLY A 693 -20.19 -7.92 8.16
N TYR A 694 -19.07 -7.49 8.73
CA TYR A 694 -18.86 -6.13 9.25
C TYR A 694 -17.37 -5.73 9.18
N TYR A 695 -17.01 -4.59 9.74
CA TYR A 695 -15.62 -4.21 9.94
C TYR A 695 -14.96 -5.13 10.97
N HIS A 696 -13.75 -5.60 10.71
CA HIS A 696 -12.99 -6.44 11.64
C HIS A 696 -11.61 -5.86 11.91
N TRP A 697 -11.17 -5.93 13.17
CA TRP A 697 -9.76 -5.70 13.50
C TRP A 697 -8.90 -6.83 12.94
N MET A 698 -7.79 -6.41 12.36
CA MET A 698 -6.67 -7.24 11.94
C MET A 698 -5.38 -6.59 12.45
N GLY A 699 -4.27 -7.31 12.44
CA GLY A 699 -3.03 -6.82 13.02
C GLY A 699 -2.36 -5.66 12.28
N LEU A 700 -2.99 -5.03 11.28
CA LEU A 700 -2.34 -4.01 10.45
C LEU A 700 -2.26 -2.66 11.16
N GLU A 701 -1.04 -2.21 11.39
CA GLU A 701 -0.73 -0.92 11.99
C GLU A 701 0.28 -0.18 11.11
N GLU A 702 0.14 1.14 10.99
CA GLU A 702 1.17 2.00 10.43
C GLU A 702 1.77 2.81 11.55
N LYS A 703 3.08 2.73 11.73
CA LYS A 703 3.82 3.55 12.70
C LYS A 703 4.99 4.22 12.01
N ASN A 704 5.18 5.52 12.24
CA ASN A 704 6.25 6.30 11.59
C ASN A 704 6.26 6.12 10.05
N ASN A 705 5.10 6.20 9.40
CA ASN A 705 4.92 6.00 7.95
C ASN A 705 5.39 4.61 7.44
N THR A 706 5.38 3.60 8.31
CA THR A 706 5.74 2.22 7.95
C THR A 706 4.62 1.27 8.39
N PHE A 707 4.05 0.54 7.44
CA PHE A 707 3.10 -0.53 7.71
C PHE A 707 3.81 -1.73 8.33
N LYS A 708 3.24 -2.25 9.40
CA LYS A 708 3.69 -3.44 10.12
C LYS A 708 2.49 -4.26 10.57
N TRP A 709 2.67 -5.55 10.61
CA TRP A 709 1.75 -6.41 11.35
C TRP A 709 2.03 -6.29 12.84
N SER A 710 1.00 -6.52 13.66
CA SER A 710 1.09 -6.44 15.11
C SER A 710 2.05 -7.46 15.73
N THR A 711 2.35 -8.52 14.99
CA THR A 711 3.40 -9.52 15.25
C THR A 711 4.81 -8.97 15.05
N GLY A 712 4.96 -7.80 14.40
CA GLY A 712 6.23 -7.18 14.03
C GLY A 712 6.72 -7.51 12.62
N GLU A 713 6.00 -8.38 11.90
CA GLU A 713 6.34 -8.79 10.53
C GLU A 713 6.22 -7.64 9.54
N TYR A 714 7.02 -7.72 8.46
CA TYR A 714 7.00 -6.72 7.40
C TYR A 714 5.77 -6.89 6.51
N VAL A 715 5.07 -5.78 6.27
CA VAL A 715 3.92 -5.75 5.37
C VAL A 715 4.41 -5.58 3.94
N ASP A 716 4.04 -6.52 3.06
CA ASP A 716 4.12 -6.29 1.63
C ASP A 716 2.95 -5.38 1.20
N VAL A 717 3.24 -4.09 1.10
CA VAL A 717 2.26 -3.06 0.71
C VAL A 717 1.63 -3.31 -0.65
N ASP A 718 2.26 -4.11 -1.53
CA ASP A 718 1.69 -4.49 -2.82
C ASP A 718 0.52 -5.49 -2.65
N ASN A 719 0.43 -6.19 -1.51
CA ASN A 719 -0.65 -7.14 -1.17
C ASN A 719 -1.77 -6.53 -0.31
N VAL A 720 -1.57 -5.32 0.24
CA VAL A 720 -2.62 -4.61 0.98
C VAL A 720 -3.48 -3.83 -0.01
N TYR A 721 -4.44 -4.54 -0.63
CA TYR A 721 -5.32 -3.98 -1.65
C TYR A 721 -6.12 -2.78 -1.09
N LYS A 722 -5.91 -1.59 -1.67
CA LYS A 722 -6.74 -0.38 -1.50
C LYS A 722 -6.92 0.05 -0.04
N ILE A 723 -5.85 0.58 0.54
CA ILE A 723 -5.94 1.40 1.75
C ILE A 723 -6.67 2.71 1.42
N GLU A 724 -7.83 2.93 2.02
CA GLU A 724 -8.47 4.25 2.00
C GLU A 724 -7.70 5.16 2.97
N ASP A 725 -6.87 6.01 2.39
CA ASP A 725 -5.89 6.85 3.07
C ASP A 725 -6.57 8.02 3.80
N ASP A 726 -6.68 7.95 5.13
CA ASP A 726 -6.86 9.14 5.97
C ASP A 726 -5.46 9.65 6.36
N ARG A 727 -4.92 10.61 5.60
CA ARG A 727 -3.54 11.13 5.61
C ARG A 727 -3.09 11.83 6.92
N ASN A 728 -3.81 11.61 8.03
CA ASN A 728 -3.89 12.57 9.14
C ASN A 728 -3.47 12.05 10.50
N THR A 729 -2.86 10.87 10.60
CA THR A 729 -2.31 10.39 11.87
C THR A 729 -0.95 9.75 11.63
N LYS A 730 0.03 10.06 12.49
CA LYS A 730 1.40 9.53 12.40
C LYS A 730 1.47 8.03 12.69
N ASP A 731 0.53 7.57 13.51
CA ASP A 731 0.29 6.16 13.79
C ASP A 731 -1.18 5.84 13.47
N ARG A 732 -1.41 4.87 12.58
CA ARG A 732 -2.73 4.44 12.10
C ARG A 732 -2.96 2.98 12.41
N VAL A 733 -4.20 2.64 12.70
CA VAL A 733 -4.62 1.24 12.85
C VAL A 733 -5.80 1.00 11.93
N TYR A 734 -5.82 -0.16 11.30
CA TYR A 734 -6.74 -0.43 10.20
C TYR A 734 -7.68 -1.57 10.54
N ALA A 735 -8.94 -1.38 10.16
CA ALA A 735 -9.92 -2.44 10.09
C ALA A 735 -10.19 -2.78 8.63
N ILE A 736 -10.54 -4.03 8.37
CA ILE A 736 -10.97 -4.48 7.05
C ILE A 736 -12.50 -4.51 6.99
N ASN A 737 -13.08 -4.14 5.86
CA ASN A 737 -14.52 -4.26 5.64
C ASN A 737 -14.88 -5.47 4.77
N SER A 738 -16.18 -5.73 4.61
CA SER A 738 -16.71 -6.82 3.78
C SER A 738 -16.38 -6.73 2.28
N PHE A 739 -15.75 -5.65 1.83
CA PHE A 739 -15.29 -5.44 0.45
C PHE A 739 -13.76 -5.52 0.33
N ASN A 740 -13.09 -6.07 1.34
CA ASN A 740 -11.64 -6.20 1.40
C ASN A 740 -10.91 -4.84 1.28
N ARG A 741 -11.52 -3.77 1.81
CA ARG A 741 -10.90 -2.45 1.88
C ARG A 741 -10.42 -2.15 3.28
N TRP A 742 -9.18 -1.70 3.37
CA TRP A 742 -8.56 -1.27 4.60
C TRP A 742 -8.94 0.16 4.91
N ILE A 743 -9.57 0.36 6.07
CA ILE A 743 -10.08 1.66 6.51
C ILE A 743 -9.48 1.95 7.88
N SER A 744 -8.85 3.12 8.01
CA SER A 744 -8.34 3.60 9.30
C SER A 744 -9.50 3.82 10.27
N LYS A 745 -9.33 3.35 11.50
CA LYS A 745 -10.32 3.47 12.58
C LYS A 745 -9.63 3.96 13.85
N PRO A 746 -10.30 4.77 14.70
CA PRO A 746 -9.80 5.06 16.04
C PRO A 746 -9.52 3.76 16.81
N PRO A 747 -8.39 3.62 17.53
CA PRO A 747 -8.06 2.39 18.27
C PRO A 747 -9.10 1.95 19.30
N ASP A 748 -9.85 2.92 19.85
CA ASP A 748 -10.92 2.68 20.83
C ASP A 748 -12.23 2.19 20.20
N THR A 749 -12.32 2.13 18.85
CA THR A 749 -13.51 1.59 18.17
C THR A 749 -13.70 0.13 18.54
N LEU A 750 -14.90 -0.22 19.00
CA LEU A 750 -15.24 -1.61 19.29
C LEU A 750 -15.63 -2.32 17.99
N LEU A 751 -14.87 -3.35 17.63
CA LEU A 751 -15.12 -4.16 16.43
C LEU A 751 -14.92 -5.64 16.75
N PRO A 752 -15.58 -6.55 16.02
CA PRO A 752 -15.16 -7.94 15.96
C PRO A 752 -13.75 -8.01 15.37
N PHE A 753 -13.08 -9.13 15.54
CA PHE A 753 -11.68 -9.27 15.16
C PHE A 753 -11.38 -10.69 14.72
N ILE A 754 -10.27 -10.86 14.01
CA ILE A 754 -9.84 -12.18 13.54
C ILE A 754 -8.61 -12.60 14.33
N ILE A 755 -8.73 -13.72 15.02
CA ILE A 755 -7.62 -14.39 15.68
C ILE A 755 -7.01 -15.42 14.74
N GLU A 756 -5.68 -15.46 14.74
CA GLU A 756 -4.86 -16.43 14.04
C GLU A 756 -4.07 -17.26 15.07
N TRP A 757 -4.03 -18.57 14.84
CA TRP A 757 -3.16 -19.50 15.55
C TRP A 757 -2.28 -20.25 14.57
N ASP A 758 -1.02 -20.44 14.94
CA ASP A 758 -0.16 -21.43 14.32
C ASP A 758 -0.52 -22.84 14.83
N GLU A 759 -0.19 -23.86 14.02
CA GLU A 759 -0.45 -25.28 14.30
C GLU A 759 0.19 -25.77 15.60
#